data_AF-D3EEI5-F1
#
_entry.id   AF-D3EEI5-F1
#
_cell.length_a   1.000
_cell.length_b   1.000
_cell.length_c   1.000
_cell.angle_alpha   90.00
_cell.angle_beta   90.00
_cell.angle_gamma   90.00
#
_symmetry.space_group_name_H-M   'P 1'
#
loop_
_entity.id
_entity.type
_entity.pdbx_description
1 polymer ?
#
loop_
_entity_poly.entity_id
_entity_poly.type
_entity_poly.pdbx_seq_one_letter_code
_entity_poly.pdbx_strand_id
1 'polypeptide(L)'
;MNAEGLLMKASKKVSVLILALLLPLIVIFSTAVPAAESYEIVPLTDPVTNPDTTDEVKIDFQTKGSQTAEGYLPDNGDAYGERGNGFTYGWTPGIVGAARDYSLIEPDLKLATLNQFGQGIIWEIAVPNGKYEVTVSIGDIRYPDQIKGKLLLLAEETVIFENKQVDGKWEHVKPIGQTYVSKTVEADVTDGKLTLDPKDSATENIKINYIEIKSLDVPIPIDPVDPVIEEPRDIDRTPVIIVVNGEEAESDVPPVRANGQVMVPVDMIAEEFGADVGWNEEKNAVLINSMPSQARLKQQSTQLIVNGLEIESEVRPFVLDGNWMLPIREISEAMALDVSWDEATLTLQSSLRPHTEPAMELHGWASVEADGQGGTTGGGDAEPRTVTTLEELEQLAGDDEPRVIVISGTITSGAQPISVGSNKTILGEDQYATIRGGITIDDSSNIIIRHLNFQGIWPIFGPADAIAVRNSHHLWFDHLNIWDASDGLLDLTQGTNYVTVSWNKFFYTDPDNPHRMVSLDGGGAEHDATDTGKNKVTYHHNWFANNTDQRMPRVLFGQAHAYNNYYTASNNNYAIGVGVFASMLVENNYFKNVKNPHQFMYPDRRPAYITATGNIYDNTSGLMDTGAVTPEGYDSVAPFTNPPYAYELDDAEDIPFLVTRYAGLMVNEDITAPEAPVIIAPAESAEIHMRTPSISGTAEPSSIVTITLTGTSSGSTKNATLTTTAESNSSFSAESTRLNNGTYTITATATDAAGNVSHASINRSIRIKGQADKK
;
A
#
# COMPACT_ATOMS: atom_id res chain seq x y z
N MET A 1 20.56 -34.62 69.10
CA MET A 1 20.14 -33.67 68.05
C MET A 1 20.51 -34.33 66.71
N ASN A 2 19.98 -35.53 66.42
CA ASN A 2 18.66 -35.92 65.87
C ASN A 2 18.56 -35.53 64.38
N ALA A 3 18.36 -36.42 63.41
CA ALA A 3 18.22 -37.89 63.34
C ALA A 3 18.55 -38.29 61.87
N GLU A 4 19.41 -39.28 61.61
CA GLU A 4 19.06 -40.63 61.09
C GLU A 4 18.26 -40.64 59.77
N GLY A 5 18.63 -41.35 58.68
CA GLY A 5 19.52 -42.52 58.52
C GLY A 5 20.23 -42.55 57.15
N LEU A 6 21.44 -43.14 57.01
CA LEU A 6 21.75 -44.59 56.97
C LEU A 6 21.09 -45.26 55.75
N LEU A 7 21.73 -45.97 54.80
CA LEU A 7 22.98 -46.74 54.80
C LEU A 7 23.33 -47.20 53.37
N MET A 8 24.65 -47.39 53.16
CA MET A 8 25.29 -48.51 52.44
C MET A 8 25.40 -48.56 50.89
N LYS A 9 26.67 -48.41 50.48
CA LYS A 9 27.54 -49.41 49.81
C LYS A 9 27.32 -49.72 48.32
N ALA A 10 28.38 -49.34 47.60
CA ALA A 10 29.25 -50.21 46.80
C ALA A 10 28.92 -50.50 45.33
N SER A 11 30.00 -50.33 44.54
CA SER A 11 30.42 -51.23 43.45
C SER A 11 29.81 -51.04 42.05
N LYS A 12 30.61 -50.40 41.19
CA LYS A 12 31.09 -50.89 39.88
C LYS A 12 30.15 -51.79 39.03
N LYS A 13 29.88 -51.25 37.82
CA LYS A 13 30.05 -51.87 36.49
C LYS A 13 28.99 -52.87 35.96
N VAL A 14 28.74 -52.68 34.65
CA VAL A 14 28.33 -53.68 33.62
C VAL A 14 26.81 -53.94 33.59
N SER A 15 26.06 -53.33 32.66
CA SER A 15 25.82 -53.70 31.24
C SER A 15 24.89 -54.91 31.05
N VAL A 16 24.03 -54.83 30.02
CA VAL A 16 23.36 -55.94 29.29
C VAL A 16 22.13 -56.49 30.04
N LEU A 17 20.90 -56.62 29.53
CA LEU A 17 20.27 -56.68 28.19
C LEU A 17 18.73 -56.75 28.47
N ILE A 18 17.81 -56.24 27.64
CA ILE A 18 16.96 -56.99 26.66
C ILE A 18 15.81 -55.99 26.35
N LEU A 19 15.68 -55.48 25.11
CA LEU A 19 14.66 -55.88 24.11
C LEU A 19 13.21 -55.75 24.66
N ALA A 20 12.25 -55.02 24.13
CA ALA A 20 12.04 -54.32 22.87
C ALA A 20 10.84 -53.37 23.09
N LEU A 21 10.83 -52.20 22.43
CA LEU A 21 9.66 -51.63 21.73
C LEU A 21 9.95 -50.19 21.29
N LEU A 22 9.86 -49.98 19.97
CA LEU A 22 9.58 -48.73 19.23
C LEU A 22 10.74 -47.73 18.94
N LEU A 23 11.29 -47.93 17.73
CA LEU A 23 11.78 -47.00 16.68
C LEU A 23 11.39 -45.48 16.78
N PRO A 24 12.02 -44.57 16.00
CA PRO A 24 13.46 -44.33 15.74
C PRO A 24 13.82 -42.81 15.71
N LEU A 25 15.03 -42.37 16.11
CA LEU A 25 15.56 -41.07 15.64
C LEU A 25 17.09 -40.93 15.80
N ILE A 26 17.74 -40.63 14.67
CA ILE A 26 18.98 -39.87 14.44
C ILE A 26 20.28 -40.36 15.11
N VAL A 27 21.21 -40.88 14.28
CA VAL A 27 22.66 -40.64 14.44
C VAL A 27 23.29 -40.30 13.08
N ILE A 28 24.05 -39.22 13.12
CA ILE A 28 24.91 -38.58 12.13
C ILE A 28 26.07 -39.49 11.68
N PHE A 29 26.44 -39.45 10.40
CA PHE A 29 27.85 -39.52 9.97
C PHE A 29 28.07 -38.79 8.63
N SER A 30 28.98 -37.81 8.65
CA SER A 30 30.17 -37.69 7.78
C SER A 30 30.05 -37.50 6.26
N THR A 31 30.77 -36.45 5.84
CA THR A 31 31.63 -36.28 4.65
C THR A 31 31.03 -36.04 3.27
N ALA A 32 31.63 -35.01 2.63
CA ALA A 32 31.87 -34.79 1.21
C ALA A 32 30.65 -34.44 0.34
N VAL A 33 30.65 -33.21 -0.16
CA VAL A 33 29.81 -32.74 -1.27
C VAL A 33 30.25 -33.44 -2.56
N PRO A 34 29.40 -34.24 -3.22
CA PRO A 34 29.59 -34.61 -4.61
C PRO A 34 28.95 -33.56 -5.53
N ALA A 35 29.52 -33.47 -6.73
CA ALA A 35 29.15 -32.57 -7.81
C ALA A 35 27.68 -32.70 -8.24
N ALA A 36 27.14 -31.60 -8.79
CA ALA A 36 25.81 -31.50 -9.37
C ALA A 36 25.51 -32.66 -10.34
N GLU A 37 24.55 -33.50 -9.97
CA GLU A 37 23.87 -34.37 -10.92
C GLU A 37 22.80 -33.54 -11.63
N SER A 38 22.81 -33.63 -12.95
CA SER A 38 21.80 -33.13 -13.86
C SER A 38 20.42 -33.66 -13.47
N TYR A 39 19.48 -32.76 -13.16
CA TYR A 39 18.08 -33.16 -13.04
C TYR A 39 17.46 -33.28 -14.43
N GLU A 40 16.87 -34.45 -14.62
CA GLU A 40 16.12 -34.93 -15.77
C GLU A 40 14.89 -34.03 -16.04
N ILE A 41 14.58 -33.78 -17.31
CA ILE A 41 13.36 -33.09 -17.73
C ILE A 41 12.17 -34.00 -17.38
N VAL A 42 11.34 -33.58 -16.42
CA VAL A 42 10.00 -34.15 -16.20
C VAL A 42 9.01 -33.35 -17.07
N PRO A 43 8.23 -33.98 -17.98
CA PRO A 43 7.19 -33.27 -18.72
C PRO A 43 5.90 -33.09 -17.89
N LEU A 44 5.42 -31.82 -17.88
CA LEU A 44 4.04 -31.27 -17.79
C LEU A 44 3.08 -31.68 -16.64
N THR A 45 2.49 -30.65 -15.99
CA THR A 45 1.13 -30.70 -15.39
C THR A 45 0.44 -29.32 -15.47
N ASP A 46 -0.67 -29.28 -16.22
CA ASP A 46 -1.94 -28.50 -16.17
C ASP A 46 -2.07 -27.08 -15.55
N PRO A 47 -3.04 -26.26 -16.05
CA PRO A 47 -3.28 -24.86 -15.63
C PRO A 47 -3.52 -24.70 -14.13
N VAL A 48 -3.14 -23.53 -13.58
CA VAL A 48 -3.15 -23.21 -12.14
C VAL A 48 -4.53 -23.46 -11.54
N THR A 49 -4.60 -24.52 -10.74
CA THR A 49 -5.64 -24.75 -9.75
C THR A 49 -5.27 -24.02 -8.46
N ASN A 50 -6.26 -23.59 -7.67
CA ASN A 50 -6.08 -23.28 -6.24
C ASN A 50 -5.17 -24.34 -5.56
N PRO A 51 -4.49 -24.02 -4.44
CA PRO A 51 -3.67 -25.00 -3.71
C PRO A 51 -4.46 -26.30 -3.52
N ASP A 52 -3.79 -27.46 -3.61
CA ASP A 52 -4.42 -28.80 -3.52
C ASP A 52 -5.36 -28.88 -2.31
N THR A 53 -6.65 -28.55 -2.51
CA THR A 53 -7.62 -28.42 -1.42
C THR A 53 -8.19 -29.80 -1.15
N THR A 54 -7.37 -30.64 -0.52
CA THR A 54 -7.87 -31.84 0.17
C THR A 54 -8.82 -31.48 1.32
N ASP A 55 -8.84 -30.21 1.72
CA ASP A 55 -9.65 -29.67 2.79
C ASP A 55 -10.63 -28.61 2.25
N GLU A 56 -11.92 -28.92 2.40
CA GLU A 56 -13.12 -28.08 2.28
C GLU A 56 -12.90 -26.54 2.22
N VAL A 57 -13.43 -25.89 1.18
CA VAL A 57 -13.46 -24.41 1.03
C VAL A 57 -14.81 -23.88 1.51
N LYS A 58 -14.81 -22.83 2.32
CA LYS A 58 -16.02 -22.21 2.85
C LYS A 58 -16.01 -20.73 2.59
N ILE A 59 -17.07 -20.21 1.98
CA ILE A 59 -17.23 -18.79 1.64
C ILE A 59 -18.45 -18.24 2.37
N ASP A 60 -18.26 -17.10 3.03
CA ASP A 60 -19.26 -16.31 3.73
C ASP A 60 -19.60 -15.08 2.88
N PHE A 61 -20.83 -15.00 2.39
CA PHE A 61 -21.30 -13.92 1.51
C PHE A 61 -21.76 -12.73 2.34
N GLN A 62 -20.92 -11.72 2.41
CA GLN A 62 -21.05 -10.66 3.40
C GLN A 62 -20.91 -9.27 2.83
N THR A 63 -21.12 -8.26 3.68
CA THR A 63 -20.83 -6.88 3.28
C THR A 63 -19.34 -6.61 3.47
N LYS A 64 -18.75 -5.81 2.59
CA LYS A 64 -17.31 -5.50 2.67
C LYS A 64 -16.93 -4.96 4.05
N GLY A 65 -16.06 -5.70 4.75
CA GLY A 65 -15.58 -5.41 6.10
C GLY A 65 -16.50 -5.87 7.23
N SER A 66 -17.55 -6.65 6.96
CA SER A 66 -18.24 -7.43 7.97
C SER A 66 -17.29 -8.43 8.66
N GLN A 67 -17.61 -8.80 9.90
CA GLN A 67 -16.86 -9.85 10.59
C GLN A 67 -17.16 -11.20 9.91
N THR A 68 -16.13 -11.80 9.33
CA THR A 68 -16.26 -13.10 8.66
C THR A 68 -16.43 -14.22 9.67
N ALA A 69 -17.35 -15.15 9.41
CA ALA A 69 -17.53 -16.32 10.24
C ALA A 69 -16.22 -17.13 10.37
N GLU A 70 -15.95 -17.67 11.56
CA GLU A 70 -14.75 -18.44 11.83
C GLU A 70 -14.62 -19.64 10.87
N GLY A 71 -13.50 -19.73 10.16
CA GLY A 71 -13.23 -20.79 9.19
C GLY A 71 -13.85 -20.58 7.81
N TYR A 72 -14.46 -19.42 7.55
CA TYR A 72 -14.95 -19.02 6.22
C TYR A 72 -14.07 -17.92 5.61
N LEU A 73 -14.05 -17.87 4.28
CA LEU A 73 -13.43 -16.82 3.50
C LEU A 73 -14.48 -15.77 3.11
N PRO A 74 -14.13 -14.48 3.07
CA PRO A 74 -15.06 -13.40 2.79
C PRO A 74 -15.41 -13.29 1.29
N ASP A 75 -16.69 -13.21 0.92
CA ASP A 75 -17.12 -12.73 -0.40
C ASP A 75 -18.02 -11.51 -0.28
N ASN A 76 -17.56 -10.37 -0.79
CA ASN A 76 -18.22 -9.09 -0.56
C ASN A 76 -19.10 -8.61 -1.73
N GLY A 77 -19.41 -9.49 -2.69
CA GLY A 77 -20.07 -9.11 -3.93
C GLY A 77 -19.11 -8.68 -5.04
N ASP A 78 -17.80 -8.84 -4.84
CA ASP A 78 -16.76 -8.45 -5.78
C ASP A 78 -16.84 -9.27 -7.08
N ALA A 79 -16.43 -8.68 -8.21
CA ALA A 79 -16.39 -9.40 -9.48
C ALA A 79 -15.41 -10.59 -9.42
N TYR A 80 -15.68 -11.69 -10.13
CA TYR A 80 -14.84 -12.89 -10.13
C TYR A 80 -13.35 -12.57 -10.33
N GLY A 81 -12.50 -13.00 -9.40
CA GLY A 81 -11.07 -12.74 -9.42
C GLY A 81 -10.37 -13.26 -8.16
N GLU A 82 -9.04 -13.07 -8.09
CA GLU A 82 -8.21 -13.44 -6.94
C GLU A 82 -8.61 -12.66 -5.68
N ARG A 83 -8.58 -13.34 -4.52
CA ARG A 83 -9.08 -12.78 -3.25
C ARG A 83 -7.97 -12.45 -2.25
N GLY A 84 -6.72 -12.66 -2.63
CA GLY A 84 -5.56 -12.44 -1.76
C GLY A 84 -5.43 -13.45 -0.61
N ASN A 85 -6.29 -14.47 -0.57
CA ASN A 85 -6.29 -15.56 0.41
C ASN A 85 -5.88 -16.90 -0.21
N GLY A 86 -5.34 -16.88 -1.43
CA GLY A 86 -4.97 -18.07 -2.22
C GLY A 86 -6.13 -18.70 -2.99
N PHE A 87 -7.29 -18.06 -3.05
CA PHE A 87 -8.45 -18.49 -3.81
C PHE A 87 -8.90 -17.41 -4.82
N THR A 88 -9.25 -17.84 -6.03
CA THR A 88 -10.01 -17.02 -6.99
C THR A 88 -11.49 -17.35 -6.91
N TYR A 89 -12.35 -16.39 -6.59
CA TYR A 89 -13.81 -16.55 -6.64
C TYR A 89 -14.52 -15.21 -6.77
N GLY A 90 -15.83 -15.16 -7.02
CA GLY A 90 -16.63 -13.93 -7.07
C GLY A 90 -17.71 -13.94 -8.14
N TRP A 91 -18.27 -12.76 -8.43
CA TRP A 91 -19.49 -12.62 -9.22
C TRP A 91 -19.25 -12.17 -10.66
N THR A 92 -20.08 -12.64 -11.60
CA THR A 92 -20.05 -12.20 -13.00
C THR A 92 -21.46 -11.79 -13.44
N PRO A 93 -21.75 -10.48 -13.62
CA PRO A 93 -20.91 -9.34 -13.23
C PRO A 93 -20.85 -9.19 -11.69
N GLY A 94 -19.89 -8.39 -11.21
CA GLY A 94 -19.82 -7.98 -9.81
C GLY A 94 -21.15 -7.40 -9.30
N ILE A 95 -21.47 -7.66 -8.03
CA ILE A 95 -22.70 -7.22 -7.37
C ILE A 95 -22.46 -6.37 -6.12
N VAL A 96 -21.34 -5.66 -6.07
CA VAL A 96 -20.99 -4.75 -4.97
C VAL A 96 -22.18 -3.84 -4.65
N GLY A 97 -22.56 -3.76 -3.36
CA GLY A 97 -23.76 -3.04 -2.88
C GLY A 97 -25.03 -3.89 -2.76
N ALA A 98 -25.03 -5.12 -3.27
CA ALA A 98 -26.11 -6.09 -3.08
C ALA A 98 -26.00 -6.88 -1.76
N ALA A 99 -24.91 -6.71 -1.01
CA ALA A 99 -24.70 -7.34 0.29
C ALA A 99 -25.55 -6.72 1.42
N ARG A 100 -25.93 -7.51 2.42
CA ARG A 100 -26.54 -7.03 3.67
C ARG A 100 -25.82 -7.67 4.85
N ASP A 101 -25.68 -6.89 5.91
CA ASP A 101 -25.12 -7.34 7.19
C ASP A 101 -26.15 -7.13 8.30
N TYR A 102 -26.49 -8.22 8.98
CA TYR A 102 -27.42 -8.29 10.10
C TYR A 102 -26.76 -8.89 11.35
N SER A 103 -25.42 -8.83 11.46
CA SER A 103 -24.61 -9.29 12.61
C SER A 103 -25.04 -8.69 13.96
N LEU A 104 -25.74 -7.56 13.95
CA LEU A 104 -26.33 -6.96 15.15
C LEU A 104 -27.59 -7.69 15.67
N ILE A 105 -28.25 -8.53 14.87
CA ILE A 105 -29.52 -9.21 15.21
C ILE A 105 -29.54 -10.71 14.90
N GLU A 106 -28.55 -11.23 14.16
CA GLU A 106 -28.32 -12.65 13.92
C GLU A 106 -26.98 -13.05 14.55
N PRO A 107 -26.97 -13.84 15.65
CA PRO A 107 -25.75 -14.21 16.34
C PRO A 107 -24.88 -15.24 15.59
N ASP A 108 -25.42 -15.99 14.63
CA ASP A 108 -24.61 -16.88 13.79
C ASP A 108 -24.03 -16.12 12.59
N LEU A 109 -22.74 -15.77 12.64
CA LEU A 109 -22.10 -14.88 11.67
C LEU A 109 -22.24 -15.34 10.20
N LYS A 110 -22.21 -16.66 9.94
CA LYS A 110 -22.37 -17.19 8.57
C LYS A 110 -23.80 -17.10 8.03
N LEU A 111 -24.77 -16.80 8.90
CA LEU A 111 -26.18 -16.55 8.54
C LEU A 111 -26.52 -15.06 8.66
N ALA A 112 -25.68 -14.31 9.38
CA ALA A 112 -25.89 -12.91 9.68
C ALA A 112 -25.72 -12.00 8.48
N THR A 113 -24.97 -12.44 7.48
CA THR A 113 -24.74 -11.67 6.27
C THR A 113 -25.28 -12.41 5.04
N LEU A 114 -25.54 -11.67 3.97
CA LEU A 114 -26.01 -12.24 2.70
C LEU A 114 -25.68 -11.36 1.49
N ASN A 115 -25.60 -11.99 0.31
CA ASN A 115 -25.62 -11.30 -0.98
C ASN A 115 -26.94 -11.52 -1.73
N GLN A 116 -27.35 -10.51 -2.50
CA GLN A 116 -28.59 -10.52 -3.27
C GLN A 116 -28.30 -10.61 -4.77
N PHE A 117 -28.85 -11.62 -5.45
CA PHE A 117 -28.65 -11.78 -6.90
C PHE A 117 -29.84 -12.44 -7.59
N GLY A 118 -29.81 -12.49 -8.91
CA GLY A 118 -30.88 -13.05 -9.73
C GLY A 118 -30.37 -13.37 -11.13
N GLN A 119 -31.27 -13.47 -12.09
CA GLN A 119 -30.93 -13.80 -13.48
C GLN A 119 -29.75 -12.96 -14.03
N GLY A 120 -28.83 -13.62 -14.74
CA GLY A 120 -27.73 -12.97 -15.46
C GLY A 120 -26.55 -12.58 -14.58
N ILE A 121 -26.60 -12.97 -13.30
CA ILE A 121 -25.53 -12.81 -12.33
C ILE A 121 -25.18 -14.21 -11.84
N ILE A 122 -23.96 -14.64 -12.11
CA ILE A 122 -23.41 -15.92 -11.63
C ILE A 122 -22.35 -15.65 -10.55
N TRP A 123 -22.09 -16.64 -9.72
CA TRP A 123 -20.93 -16.66 -8.83
C TRP A 123 -20.03 -17.81 -9.22
N GLU A 124 -18.72 -17.62 -9.22
CA GLU A 124 -17.74 -18.59 -9.67
C GLU A 124 -16.60 -18.72 -8.64
N ILE A 125 -15.96 -19.88 -8.55
CA ILE A 125 -14.69 -20.11 -7.83
C ILE A 125 -13.79 -21.01 -8.66
N ALA A 126 -12.54 -20.61 -8.88
CA ALA A 126 -11.55 -21.45 -9.52
C ALA A 126 -11.34 -22.71 -8.66
N VAL A 127 -11.44 -23.90 -9.23
CA VAL A 127 -11.14 -25.17 -8.55
C VAL A 127 -10.63 -26.17 -9.60
N PRO A 128 -9.83 -27.19 -9.22
CA PRO A 128 -9.49 -28.26 -10.14
C PRO A 128 -10.70 -28.86 -10.87
N ASN A 129 -10.48 -29.36 -12.09
CA ASN A 129 -11.47 -30.21 -12.74
C ASN A 129 -11.69 -31.47 -11.90
N GLY A 130 -12.93 -31.72 -11.51
CA GLY A 130 -13.25 -32.82 -10.64
C GLY A 130 -14.67 -32.76 -10.11
N LYS A 131 -15.00 -33.71 -9.25
CA LYS A 131 -16.32 -33.80 -8.63
C LYS A 131 -16.31 -33.19 -7.23
N TYR A 132 -17.33 -32.39 -6.92
CA TYR A 132 -17.44 -31.65 -5.66
C TYR A 132 -18.78 -31.91 -4.97
N GLU A 133 -18.75 -31.98 -3.65
CA GLU A 133 -19.91 -31.80 -2.77
C GLU A 133 -20.05 -30.30 -2.47
N VAL A 134 -21.23 -29.72 -2.76
CA VAL A 134 -21.50 -28.28 -2.70
C VAL A 134 -22.69 -28.03 -1.79
N THR A 135 -22.48 -27.35 -0.68
CA THR A 135 -23.52 -26.93 0.26
C THR A 135 -23.75 -25.43 0.15
N VAL A 136 -24.99 -25.00 -0.09
CA VAL A 136 -25.35 -23.57 -0.12
C VAL A 136 -26.46 -23.30 0.87
N SER A 137 -26.37 -22.18 1.59
CA SER A 137 -27.44 -21.64 2.42
C SER A 137 -28.07 -20.38 1.81
N ILE A 138 -29.39 -20.31 1.86
CA ILE A 138 -30.17 -19.12 1.50
C ILE A 138 -31.15 -18.73 2.61
N GLY A 139 -31.35 -17.43 2.83
CA GLY A 139 -32.26 -16.90 3.83
C GLY A 139 -31.98 -15.45 4.24
N ASP A 140 -32.91 -14.86 4.97
CA ASP A 140 -32.86 -13.46 5.43
C ASP A 140 -33.62 -13.36 6.77
N ILE A 141 -32.93 -12.99 7.86
CA ILE A 141 -33.54 -12.86 9.21
C ILE A 141 -34.60 -11.77 9.29
N ARG A 142 -34.42 -10.69 8.53
CA ARG A 142 -35.35 -9.55 8.53
C ARG A 142 -36.62 -9.89 7.74
N TYR A 143 -36.49 -10.75 6.75
CA TYR A 143 -37.57 -11.13 5.85
C TYR A 143 -37.66 -12.66 5.65
N PRO A 144 -38.01 -13.42 6.71
CA PRO A 144 -38.00 -14.88 6.67
C PRO A 144 -38.94 -15.46 5.61
N ASP A 145 -39.97 -14.73 5.18
CA ASP A 145 -40.90 -15.21 4.16
C ASP A 145 -40.54 -14.75 2.72
N GLN A 146 -39.45 -14.01 2.47
CA GLN A 146 -39.25 -13.31 1.19
C GLN A 146 -38.71 -14.13 0.00
N ILE A 147 -38.36 -15.40 0.18
CA ILE A 147 -38.02 -16.27 -0.95
C ILE A 147 -39.32 -16.77 -1.63
N LYS A 148 -40.12 -15.83 -2.14
CA LYS A 148 -41.39 -16.07 -2.85
C LYS A 148 -41.15 -16.06 -4.36
N GLY A 149 -42.05 -16.68 -5.13
CA GLY A 149 -41.95 -16.69 -6.58
C GLY A 149 -41.00 -17.75 -7.13
N LYS A 150 -40.48 -17.48 -8.33
CA LYS A 150 -39.64 -18.41 -9.09
C LYS A 150 -38.20 -18.36 -8.60
N LEU A 151 -37.74 -19.47 -8.06
CA LEU A 151 -36.37 -19.70 -7.64
C LEU A 151 -35.82 -20.88 -8.43
N LEU A 152 -34.72 -20.67 -9.14
CA LEU A 152 -33.86 -21.72 -9.68
C LEU A 152 -32.42 -21.31 -9.39
N LEU A 153 -31.66 -22.21 -8.77
CA LEU A 153 -30.22 -22.06 -8.59
C LEU A 153 -29.58 -23.41 -8.90
N LEU A 154 -28.55 -23.39 -9.73
CA LEU A 154 -27.72 -24.54 -10.06
C LEU A 154 -26.33 -24.32 -9.48
N ALA A 155 -25.67 -25.42 -9.10
CA ALA A 155 -24.22 -25.50 -9.00
C ALA A 155 -23.77 -26.33 -10.21
N GLU A 156 -23.00 -25.73 -11.11
CA GLU A 156 -22.79 -26.22 -12.46
C GLU A 156 -24.13 -26.48 -13.17
N GLU A 157 -24.33 -27.69 -13.68
CA GLU A 157 -25.58 -28.13 -14.29
C GLU A 157 -26.51 -28.87 -13.28
N THR A 158 -26.16 -28.91 -11.99
CA THR A 158 -26.94 -29.59 -10.94
C THR A 158 -27.84 -28.61 -10.18
N VAL A 159 -29.16 -28.85 -10.18
CA VAL A 159 -30.14 -28.03 -9.45
C VAL A 159 -29.97 -28.16 -7.92
N ILE A 160 -29.54 -27.07 -7.27
CA ILE A 160 -29.46 -26.99 -5.81
C ILE A 160 -30.79 -26.52 -5.21
N PHE A 161 -31.39 -25.44 -5.69
CA PHE A 161 -32.70 -24.95 -5.22
C PHE A 161 -33.66 -24.74 -6.39
N GLU A 162 -34.90 -25.22 -6.25
CA GLU A 162 -35.96 -25.01 -7.23
C GLU A 162 -37.33 -24.92 -6.53
N ASN A 163 -37.99 -23.77 -6.61
CA ASN A 163 -39.41 -23.67 -6.26
C ASN A 163 -40.25 -24.26 -7.39
N LYS A 164 -41.25 -25.08 -7.07
CA LYS A 164 -42.12 -25.73 -8.06
C LYS A 164 -43.49 -25.10 -8.07
N GLN A 165 -44.11 -25.02 -9.23
CA GLN A 165 -45.50 -24.61 -9.32
C GLN A 165 -46.42 -25.84 -9.32
N VAL A 166 -47.28 -25.95 -8.33
CA VAL A 166 -48.30 -27.01 -8.21
C VAL A 166 -49.66 -26.34 -8.05
N ASP A 167 -50.60 -26.66 -8.95
CA ASP A 167 -51.95 -26.08 -9.00
C ASP A 167 -52.00 -24.54 -9.00
N GLY A 168 -51.04 -23.91 -9.68
CA GLY A 168 -50.94 -22.45 -9.78
C GLY A 168 -50.38 -21.76 -8.52
N LYS A 169 -49.96 -22.53 -7.50
CA LYS A 169 -49.28 -22.03 -6.30
C LYS A 169 -47.81 -22.45 -6.33
N TRP A 170 -46.94 -21.61 -5.78
CA TRP A 170 -45.55 -21.96 -5.56
C TRP A 170 -45.43 -22.85 -4.32
N GLU A 171 -44.86 -24.03 -4.49
CA GLU A 171 -44.29 -24.84 -3.43
C GLU A 171 -42.83 -24.41 -3.25
N HIS A 172 -42.54 -23.85 -2.07
CA HIS A 172 -41.23 -23.29 -1.77
C HIS A 172 -40.29 -24.34 -1.20
N VAL A 173 -39.02 -24.32 -1.62
CA VAL A 173 -37.95 -25.19 -1.08
C VAL A 173 -37.72 -24.98 0.42
N LYS A 174 -38.05 -23.78 0.90
CA LYS A 174 -37.90 -23.38 2.29
C LYS A 174 -39.18 -23.73 3.08
N PRO A 175 -39.11 -24.61 4.09
CA PRO A 175 -40.27 -24.95 4.91
C PRO A 175 -40.83 -23.74 5.67
N ILE A 176 -42.15 -23.71 5.88
CA ILE A 176 -42.84 -22.65 6.63
C ILE A 176 -42.25 -22.58 8.06
N GLY A 177 -41.86 -21.38 8.49
CA GLY A 177 -41.35 -21.10 9.84
C GLY A 177 -39.83 -21.25 10.01
N GLN A 178 -39.09 -21.62 8.98
CA GLN A 178 -37.62 -21.57 8.96
C GLN A 178 -37.15 -20.16 8.53
N THR A 179 -36.00 -19.70 9.02
CA THR A 179 -35.36 -18.43 8.57
C THR A 179 -34.35 -18.66 7.44
N TYR A 180 -33.68 -19.81 7.46
CA TYR A 180 -32.68 -20.20 6.46
C TYR A 180 -32.96 -21.62 5.98
N VAL A 181 -32.48 -21.96 4.80
CA VAL A 181 -32.46 -23.33 4.29
C VAL A 181 -31.11 -23.58 3.64
N SER A 182 -30.46 -24.69 4.00
CA SER A 182 -29.26 -25.17 3.34
C SER A 182 -29.53 -26.49 2.63
N LYS A 183 -28.82 -26.72 1.53
CA LYS A 183 -28.88 -27.97 0.77
C LYS A 183 -27.52 -28.30 0.18
N THR A 184 -27.23 -29.59 0.09
CA THR A 184 -25.99 -30.14 -0.45
C THR A 184 -26.29 -30.91 -1.74
N VAL A 185 -25.47 -30.75 -2.77
CA VAL A 185 -25.53 -31.48 -4.06
C VAL A 185 -24.14 -31.89 -4.51
N GLU A 186 -24.05 -32.82 -5.46
CA GLU A 186 -22.80 -33.11 -6.18
C GLU A 186 -22.76 -32.34 -7.51
N ALA A 187 -21.62 -31.71 -7.83
CA ALA A 187 -21.39 -30.97 -9.07
C ALA A 187 -20.08 -31.42 -9.74
N ASP A 188 -20.08 -31.47 -11.07
CA ASP A 188 -18.93 -31.87 -11.89
C ASP A 188 -18.31 -30.62 -12.54
N VAL A 189 -17.08 -30.27 -12.16
CA VAL A 189 -16.33 -29.14 -12.71
C VAL A 189 -15.44 -29.62 -13.86
N THR A 190 -15.54 -28.97 -15.02
CA THR A 190 -14.86 -29.41 -16.25
C THR A 190 -14.01 -28.33 -16.94
N ASP A 191 -14.15 -27.09 -16.51
CA ASP A 191 -13.51 -25.89 -17.09
C ASP A 191 -12.60 -25.15 -16.09
N GLY A 192 -12.31 -25.77 -14.95
CA GLY A 192 -11.50 -25.22 -13.88
C GLY A 192 -12.24 -24.24 -12.96
N LYS A 193 -13.58 -24.17 -13.06
CA LYS A 193 -14.39 -23.30 -12.21
C LYS A 193 -15.66 -24.00 -11.72
N LEU A 194 -16.00 -23.77 -10.46
CA LEU A 194 -17.32 -24.07 -9.94
C LEU A 194 -18.19 -22.82 -10.01
N THR A 195 -19.37 -22.94 -10.61
CA THR A 195 -20.29 -21.87 -10.98
C THR A 195 -21.64 -22.08 -10.31
N LEU A 196 -22.11 -21.08 -9.57
CA LEU A 196 -23.51 -20.94 -9.15
C LEU A 196 -24.27 -20.09 -10.17
N ASP A 197 -25.25 -20.68 -10.85
CA ASP A 197 -25.99 -20.03 -11.92
C ASP A 197 -27.52 -20.11 -11.71
N PRO A 198 -28.24 -18.98 -11.70
CA PRO A 198 -29.70 -18.98 -11.64
C PRO A 198 -30.43 -19.38 -12.94
N LYS A 199 -29.73 -19.59 -14.08
CA LYS A 199 -30.06 -20.03 -15.48
C LYS A 199 -31.39 -19.67 -16.16
N ASP A 200 -32.44 -19.37 -15.43
CA ASP A 200 -33.78 -19.11 -15.97
C ASP A 200 -34.09 -17.61 -16.02
N SER A 201 -34.65 -17.19 -17.15
CA SER A 201 -35.04 -15.81 -17.46
C SER A 201 -36.07 -15.14 -16.52
N ALA A 202 -36.57 -15.86 -15.51
CA ALA A 202 -37.52 -15.32 -14.54
C ALA A 202 -37.15 -15.65 -13.08
N THR A 203 -35.89 -15.99 -12.79
CA THR A 203 -35.42 -16.21 -11.41
C THR A 203 -35.35 -14.90 -10.63
N GLU A 204 -35.97 -14.87 -9.45
CA GLU A 204 -36.12 -13.66 -8.64
C GLU A 204 -35.28 -13.70 -7.34
N ASN A 205 -34.42 -12.69 -7.16
CA ASN A 205 -33.92 -12.15 -5.89
C ASN A 205 -33.43 -13.16 -4.80
N ILE A 206 -32.50 -14.03 -5.16
CA ILE A 206 -31.84 -14.99 -4.26
C ILE A 206 -31.09 -14.25 -3.14
N LYS A 207 -31.08 -14.83 -1.93
CA LYS A 207 -30.47 -14.30 -0.70
C LYS A 207 -29.48 -15.34 -0.17
N ILE A 208 -28.25 -15.35 -0.67
CA ILE A 208 -27.25 -16.38 -0.32
C ILE A 208 -26.45 -15.94 0.90
N ASN A 209 -26.25 -16.85 1.86
CA ASN A 209 -25.51 -16.58 3.09
C ASN A 209 -24.10 -17.17 3.05
N TYR A 210 -23.97 -18.46 2.74
CA TYR A 210 -22.68 -19.13 2.62
C TYR A 210 -22.70 -20.23 1.55
N ILE A 211 -21.51 -20.60 1.07
CA ILE A 211 -21.26 -21.81 0.29
C ILE A 211 -20.09 -22.60 0.90
N GLU A 212 -20.21 -23.92 0.95
CA GLU A 212 -19.15 -24.86 1.34
C GLU A 212 -18.91 -25.83 0.18
N ILE A 213 -17.65 -26.05 -0.17
CA ILE A 213 -17.23 -26.80 -1.36
C ILE A 213 -16.18 -27.82 -0.94
N LYS A 214 -16.44 -29.09 -1.21
CA LYS A 214 -15.58 -30.18 -0.79
C LYS A 214 -15.28 -31.10 -1.97
N SER A 215 -14.01 -31.32 -2.29
CA SER A 215 -13.58 -32.26 -3.34
C SER A 215 -13.96 -33.69 -2.98
N LEU A 216 -14.35 -34.49 -3.99
CA LEU A 216 -14.74 -35.90 -3.87
C LEU A 216 -13.73 -36.88 -4.52
N ASP A 217 -12.49 -36.45 -4.81
CA ASP A 217 -11.39 -37.26 -5.35
C ASP A 217 -11.69 -38.05 -6.64
N VAL A 218 -12.18 -37.36 -7.69
CA VAL A 218 -12.35 -37.95 -9.03
C VAL A 218 -11.92 -36.97 -10.13
N PRO A 219 -10.77 -37.18 -10.81
CA PRO A 219 -10.32 -36.33 -11.94
C PRO A 219 -11.14 -36.59 -13.23
N ILE A 220 -11.44 -35.54 -13.99
CA ILE A 220 -12.08 -35.62 -15.33
C ILE A 220 -11.02 -35.30 -16.43
N PRO A 221 -10.89 -36.07 -17.53
CA PRO A 221 -9.86 -35.84 -18.56
C PRO A 221 -10.11 -34.60 -19.44
N ILE A 222 -9.04 -33.87 -19.82
CA ILE A 222 -9.03 -32.63 -20.64
C ILE A 222 -8.40 -32.88 -22.03
N ASP A 223 -8.89 -32.23 -23.10
CA ASP A 223 -8.31 -32.23 -24.48
C ASP A 223 -7.87 -30.79 -24.85
N PRO A 224 -6.67 -30.51 -25.43
CA PRO A 224 -6.11 -29.15 -25.50
C PRO A 224 -6.22 -28.43 -26.87
N VAL A 225 -6.42 -27.09 -26.86
CA VAL A 225 -6.23 -26.14 -27.98
C VAL A 225 -5.61 -24.83 -27.44
N ASP A 226 -4.69 -24.20 -28.19
CA ASP A 226 -3.73 -23.13 -27.75
C ASP A 226 -3.77 -21.85 -28.63
N PRO A 227 -3.68 -20.59 -28.11
CA PRO A 227 -3.49 -19.36 -28.91
C PRO A 227 -2.22 -18.49 -28.57
N VAL A 228 -1.74 -17.70 -29.56
CA VAL A 228 -0.37 -17.10 -29.73
C VAL A 228 -0.22 -15.59 -29.34
N ILE A 229 0.98 -15.15 -28.89
CA ILE A 229 1.45 -13.74 -28.64
C ILE A 229 2.63 -13.40 -29.59
N GLU A 230 2.67 -12.25 -30.29
CA GLU A 230 3.78 -11.85 -31.21
C GLU A 230 4.43 -10.48 -30.92
N GLU A 231 5.71 -10.33 -31.32
CA GLU A 231 6.57 -9.13 -31.29
C GLU A 231 6.05 -7.95 -32.16
N PRO A 232 6.28 -6.68 -31.79
CA PRO A 232 6.01 -5.52 -32.66
C PRO A 232 6.81 -5.59 -33.98
N ARG A 233 6.19 -5.22 -35.12
CA ARG A 233 6.81 -5.34 -36.45
C ARG A 233 7.95 -4.36 -36.74
N ASP A 234 8.09 -3.29 -35.95
CA ASP A 234 9.01 -2.17 -36.20
C ASP A 234 9.93 -1.88 -34.98
N ILE A 235 10.80 -2.83 -34.62
CA ILE A 235 11.83 -2.64 -33.59
C ILE A 235 13.14 -2.15 -34.23
N ASP A 236 13.64 -1.00 -33.77
CA ASP A 236 14.98 -0.50 -34.07
C ASP A 236 15.99 -1.09 -33.08
N ARG A 237 16.84 -1.98 -33.59
CA ARG A 237 17.90 -2.68 -32.84
C ARG A 237 19.24 -1.97 -32.87
N THR A 238 19.27 -0.69 -33.26
CA THR A 238 20.49 0.13 -33.13
C THR A 238 20.89 0.18 -31.66
N PRO A 239 22.16 -0.12 -31.29
CA PRO A 239 22.57 -0.17 -29.90
C PRO A 239 22.28 1.15 -29.18
N VAL A 240 21.52 1.07 -28.09
CA VAL A 240 21.28 2.15 -27.15
C VAL A 240 22.13 1.89 -25.91
N ILE A 241 22.89 2.89 -25.48
CA ILE A 241 23.71 2.82 -24.28
C ILE A 241 22.90 3.40 -23.12
N ILE A 242 22.76 2.67 -22.03
CA ILE A 242 22.14 3.16 -20.80
C ILE A 242 23.24 3.39 -19.78
N VAL A 243 23.29 4.58 -19.19
CA VAL A 243 24.24 4.95 -18.15
C VAL A 243 23.46 5.30 -16.89
N VAL A 244 23.62 4.53 -15.83
CA VAL A 244 22.98 4.74 -14.53
C VAL A 244 24.02 5.16 -13.52
N ASN A 245 23.82 6.29 -12.84
CA ASN A 245 24.74 6.84 -11.83
C ASN A 245 26.20 6.98 -12.32
N GLY A 246 26.40 7.15 -13.63
CA GLY A 246 27.71 7.29 -14.26
C GLY A 246 28.40 5.99 -14.68
N GLU A 247 27.75 4.83 -14.51
CA GLU A 247 28.21 3.52 -14.99
C GLU A 247 27.30 3.02 -16.13
N GLU A 248 27.88 2.33 -17.11
CA GLU A 248 27.10 1.75 -18.23
C GLU A 248 26.40 0.48 -17.74
N ALA A 249 25.07 0.43 -17.90
CA ALA A 249 24.26 -0.70 -17.51
C ALA A 249 24.37 -1.82 -18.55
N GLU A 250 24.68 -3.04 -18.10
CA GLU A 250 24.81 -4.22 -18.96
C GLU A 250 23.57 -5.14 -18.83
N SER A 251 23.10 -5.72 -19.93
CA SER A 251 22.09 -6.79 -19.92
C SER A 251 22.31 -7.75 -21.09
N ASP A 252 21.91 -9.00 -20.92
CA ASP A 252 21.94 -10.04 -21.95
C ASP A 252 20.97 -9.73 -23.12
N VAL A 253 19.92 -8.93 -22.87
CA VAL A 253 19.04 -8.40 -23.92
C VAL A 253 19.28 -6.89 -24.06
N PRO A 254 19.72 -6.41 -25.23
CA PRO A 254 20.06 -4.99 -25.38
C PRO A 254 18.80 -4.12 -25.31
N PRO A 255 18.90 -2.92 -24.72
CA PRO A 255 17.89 -1.89 -24.88
C PRO A 255 17.62 -1.60 -26.36
N VAL A 256 16.36 -1.40 -26.73
CA VAL A 256 15.94 -1.17 -28.12
C VAL A 256 15.07 0.08 -28.22
N ARG A 257 14.87 0.56 -29.45
CA ARG A 257 13.86 1.58 -29.73
C ARG A 257 12.66 0.96 -30.39
N ALA A 258 11.48 1.23 -29.87
CA ALA A 258 10.21 0.87 -30.51
C ALA A 258 9.39 2.15 -30.65
N ASN A 259 8.90 2.46 -31.86
CA ASN A 259 8.20 3.71 -32.19
C ASN A 259 8.86 5.01 -31.66
N GLY A 260 10.20 5.04 -31.55
CA GLY A 260 10.95 6.21 -31.08
C GLY A 260 11.15 6.29 -29.56
N GLN A 261 10.54 5.40 -28.77
CA GLN A 261 10.71 5.29 -27.33
C GLN A 261 11.81 4.26 -27.00
N VAL A 262 12.64 4.55 -26.00
CA VAL A 262 13.66 3.61 -25.51
C VAL A 262 13.00 2.60 -24.59
N MET A 263 13.20 1.33 -24.91
CA MET A 263 12.69 0.18 -24.17
C MET A 263 13.88 -0.55 -23.57
N VAL A 264 13.89 -0.71 -22.26
CA VAL A 264 14.95 -1.38 -21.51
C VAL A 264 14.43 -2.71 -20.98
N PRO A 265 15.29 -3.73 -20.86
CA PRO A 265 14.89 -5.00 -20.30
C PRO A 265 14.65 -4.86 -18.78
N VAL A 266 13.78 -5.70 -18.24
CA VAL A 266 13.31 -5.60 -16.85
C VAL A 266 14.39 -5.87 -15.80
N ASP A 267 15.35 -6.74 -16.11
CA ASP A 267 16.53 -7.04 -15.30
C ASP A 267 17.37 -5.79 -15.06
N MET A 268 17.62 -5.01 -16.11
CA MET A 268 18.34 -3.74 -16.02
C MET A 268 17.64 -2.74 -15.11
N ILE A 269 16.30 -2.70 -15.12
CA ILE A 269 15.54 -1.83 -14.21
C ILE A 269 15.66 -2.30 -12.76
N ALA A 270 15.57 -3.61 -12.53
CA ALA A 270 15.62 -4.19 -11.20
C ALA A 270 17.03 -4.06 -10.57
N GLU A 271 18.08 -4.32 -11.36
CA GLU A 271 19.47 -4.33 -10.90
C GLU A 271 20.03 -2.92 -10.70
N GLU A 272 19.78 -2.00 -11.62
CA GLU A 272 20.40 -0.67 -11.59
C GLU A 272 19.65 0.34 -10.72
N PHE A 273 18.33 0.16 -10.54
CA PHE A 273 17.49 1.06 -9.74
C PHE A 273 16.99 0.46 -8.43
N GLY A 274 17.40 -0.77 -8.10
CA GLY A 274 16.98 -1.46 -6.87
C GLY A 274 15.46 -1.71 -6.81
N ALA A 275 14.79 -1.76 -7.96
CA ALA A 275 13.34 -1.89 -8.05
C ALA A 275 12.90 -3.35 -8.02
N ASP A 276 11.83 -3.64 -7.27
CA ASP A 276 11.11 -4.90 -7.37
C ASP A 276 10.11 -4.82 -8.51
N VAL A 277 10.26 -5.71 -9.49
CA VAL A 277 9.42 -5.70 -10.70
C VAL A 277 8.54 -6.95 -10.76
N GLY A 278 7.23 -6.73 -10.77
CA GLY A 278 6.20 -7.76 -10.72
C GLY A 278 5.10 -7.63 -11.76
N TRP A 279 4.18 -8.60 -11.76
CA TRP A 279 2.98 -8.57 -12.60
C TRP A 279 1.73 -8.52 -11.70
N ASN A 280 0.81 -7.60 -11.99
CA ASN A 280 -0.51 -7.54 -11.38
C ASN A 280 -1.51 -8.24 -12.30
N GLU A 281 -1.92 -9.46 -11.93
CA GLU A 281 -2.88 -10.26 -12.70
C GLU A 281 -4.28 -9.63 -12.76
N GLU A 282 -4.71 -8.94 -11.71
CA GLU A 282 -6.02 -8.27 -11.60
C GLU A 282 -6.13 -7.06 -12.54
N LYS A 283 -5.07 -6.26 -12.63
CA LYS A 283 -5.00 -5.03 -13.45
C LYS A 283 -4.39 -5.24 -14.82
N ASN A 284 -3.85 -6.42 -15.07
CA ASN A 284 -3.23 -6.73 -16.34
C ASN A 284 -2.06 -5.74 -16.62
N ALA A 285 -1.17 -5.55 -15.62
CA ALA A 285 -0.13 -4.51 -15.60
C ALA A 285 1.23 -4.96 -15.02
N VAL A 286 2.34 -4.37 -15.51
CA VAL A 286 3.67 -4.52 -14.90
C VAL A 286 3.78 -3.57 -13.70
N LEU A 287 4.05 -4.11 -12.51
CA LEU A 287 4.32 -3.38 -11.28
C LEU A 287 5.82 -3.13 -11.15
N ILE A 288 6.24 -1.90 -10.85
CA ILE A 288 7.63 -1.56 -10.54
C ILE A 288 7.60 -0.78 -9.22
N ASN A 289 8.15 -1.37 -8.16
CA ASN A 289 8.25 -0.74 -6.85
C ASN A 289 9.71 -0.41 -6.58
N SER A 290 10.03 0.84 -6.28
CA SER A 290 11.41 1.24 -5.96
C SER A 290 11.84 0.87 -4.53
N MET A 291 11.08 0.01 -3.83
CA MET A 291 11.44 -0.61 -2.54
C MET A 291 11.07 -2.11 -2.58
N PRO A 292 11.91 -3.02 -2.03
CA PRO A 292 11.78 -4.46 -2.26
C PRO A 292 10.84 -5.14 -1.26
N SER A 293 9.73 -5.72 -1.75
CA SER A 293 9.18 -6.94 -1.15
C SER A 293 8.13 -7.60 -2.05
N GLN A 294 8.62 -8.63 -2.75
CA GLN A 294 7.96 -9.75 -3.42
C GLN A 294 7.19 -9.46 -4.72
N ALA A 295 7.86 -9.79 -5.83
CA ALA A 295 7.19 -10.29 -7.03
C ALA A 295 7.83 -11.56 -7.62
N ARG A 296 6.99 -12.40 -8.23
CA ARG A 296 7.37 -13.38 -9.25
C ARG A 296 6.52 -13.16 -10.50
N LEU A 297 7.15 -13.26 -11.66
CA LEU A 297 6.58 -13.04 -13.00
C LEU A 297 5.86 -14.28 -13.57
N LYS A 298 4.68 -14.08 -14.18
CA LYS A 298 4.31 -14.62 -15.51
C LYS A 298 3.12 -13.90 -16.20
N GLN A 299 3.42 -13.37 -17.39
CA GLN A 299 2.66 -13.09 -18.64
C GLN A 299 1.13 -12.79 -18.66
N GLN A 300 0.76 -11.53 -19.00
CA GLN A 300 0.02 -11.12 -20.23
C GLN A 300 -0.78 -9.79 -20.05
N SER A 301 -0.24 -8.57 -20.32
CA SER A 301 -0.97 -7.30 -20.70
C SER A 301 -0.11 -6.01 -20.64
N THR A 302 -0.73 -4.81 -20.67
CA THR A 302 -0.44 -3.61 -21.46
C THR A 302 -0.40 -2.30 -20.66
N GLN A 303 -0.44 -2.33 -19.32
CA GLN A 303 -0.35 -1.15 -18.43
C GLN A 303 0.89 -1.21 -17.52
N LEU A 304 1.42 -0.07 -17.08
CA LEU A 304 2.53 0.04 -16.11
C LEU A 304 2.02 0.70 -14.83
N ILE A 305 2.47 0.22 -13.67
CA ILE A 305 2.18 0.83 -12.37
C ILE A 305 3.49 0.97 -11.62
N VAL A 306 3.91 2.20 -11.32
CA VAL A 306 5.19 2.49 -10.66
C VAL A 306 4.92 3.22 -9.36
N ASN A 307 5.37 2.68 -8.21
CA ASN A 307 5.11 3.24 -6.88
C ASN A 307 3.61 3.55 -6.64
N GLY A 308 2.72 2.69 -7.15
CA GLY A 308 1.27 2.85 -7.07
C GLY A 308 0.65 3.86 -8.06
N LEU A 309 1.44 4.50 -8.92
CA LEU A 309 0.97 5.37 -10.00
C LEU A 309 0.72 4.55 -11.27
N GLU A 310 -0.50 4.58 -11.80
CA GLU A 310 -0.80 4.06 -13.14
C GLU A 310 -0.15 4.96 -14.20
N ILE A 311 0.71 4.36 -15.03
CA ILE A 311 1.45 5.00 -16.11
C ILE A 311 0.86 4.58 -17.45
N GLU A 312 0.43 5.58 -18.23
CA GLU A 312 0.14 5.41 -19.65
C GLU A 312 1.43 5.58 -20.46
N SER A 313 1.72 4.62 -21.34
CA SER A 313 2.86 4.68 -22.28
C SER A 313 2.37 4.55 -23.72
N GLU A 314 2.97 5.31 -24.63
CA GLU A 314 2.68 5.24 -26.07
C GLU A 314 3.09 3.89 -26.68
N VAL A 315 4.14 3.27 -26.13
CA VAL A 315 4.60 1.92 -26.50
C VAL A 315 4.35 0.96 -25.34
N ARG A 316 3.60 -0.10 -25.64
CA ARG A 316 3.24 -1.15 -24.68
C ARG A 316 4.44 -2.03 -24.36
N PRO A 317 4.56 -2.56 -23.13
CA PRO A 317 5.49 -3.63 -22.82
C PRO A 317 5.37 -4.80 -23.80
N PHE A 318 6.50 -5.40 -24.18
CA PHE A 318 6.55 -6.58 -25.05
C PHE A 318 7.68 -7.51 -24.65
N VAL A 319 7.62 -8.76 -25.13
CA VAL A 319 8.69 -9.73 -24.93
C VAL A 319 9.63 -9.69 -26.12
N LEU A 320 10.92 -9.57 -25.86
CA LEU A 320 12.00 -9.67 -26.84
C LEU A 320 13.02 -10.69 -26.35
N ASP A 321 13.29 -11.73 -27.14
CA ASP A 321 14.26 -12.79 -26.80
C ASP A 321 14.05 -13.38 -25.39
N GLY A 322 12.79 -13.49 -24.95
CA GLY A 322 12.39 -14.03 -23.64
C GLY A 322 12.40 -13.02 -22.48
N ASN A 323 12.77 -11.76 -22.72
CA ASN A 323 12.82 -10.70 -21.72
C ASN A 323 11.74 -9.64 -21.94
N TRP A 324 11.18 -9.11 -20.85
CA TRP A 324 10.22 -8.01 -20.91
C TRP A 324 10.94 -6.69 -21.16
N MET A 325 10.47 -5.96 -22.17
CA MET A 325 10.96 -4.65 -22.55
C MET A 325 9.98 -3.57 -22.05
N LEU A 326 10.48 -2.64 -21.24
CA LEU A 326 9.70 -1.62 -20.54
C LEU A 326 10.17 -0.19 -20.90
N PRO A 327 9.28 0.81 -20.92
CA PRO A 327 9.62 2.15 -21.34
C PRO A 327 10.35 2.95 -20.25
N ILE A 328 11.64 3.23 -20.46
CA ILE A 328 12.50 3.80 -19.42
C ILE A 328 12.13 5.23 -19.01
N ARG A 329 11.61 6.05 -19.93
CA ARG A 329 11.28 7.46 -19.67
C ARG A 329 10.24 7.58 -18.57
N GLU A 330 9.12 6.90 -18.74
CA GLU A 330 7.96 6.98 -17.86
C GLU A 330 8.26 6.33 -16.50
N ILE A 331 9.04 5.25 -16.52
CA ILE A 331 9.57 4.61 -15.29
C ILE A 331 10.46 5.58 -14.54
N SER A 332 11.37 6.26 -15.24
CA SER A 332 12.29 7.21 -14.62
C SER A 332 11.58 8.45 -14.07
N GLU A 333 10.56 8.95 -14.76
CA GLU A 333 9.72 10.05 -14.27
C GLU A 333 8.97 9.66 -12.99
N ALA A 334 8.42 8.45 -12.91
CA ALA A 334 7.74 7.97 -11.72
C ALA A 334 8.67 7.57 -10.56
N MET A 335 9.95 7.33 -10.85
CA MET A 335 11.00 7.07 -9.87
C MET A 335 11.82 8.32 -9.50
N ALA A 336 11.46 9.50 -10.04
CA ALA A 336 12.18 10.76 -9.85
C ALA A 336 13.68 10.69 -10.18
N LEU A 337 14.01 9.99 -11.26
CA LEU A 337 15.35 9.93 -11.81
C LEU A 337 15.55 11.13 -12.75
N ASP A 338 16.73 11.75 -12.67
CA ASP A 338 17.15 12.71 -13.69
C ASP A 338 17.56 11.94 -14.93
N VAL A 339 16.80 12.11 -16.02
CA VAL A 339 17.07 11.47 -17.31
C VAL A 339 17.48 12.47 -18.35
N SER A 340 18.57 12.17 -19.06
CA SER A 340 18.98 12.91 -20.26
C SER A 340 19.27 11.97 -21.42
N TRP A 341 19.00 12.45 -22.64
CA TRP A 341 19.21 11.70 -23.88
C TRP A 341 20.21 12.41 -24.78
N ASP A 342 21.28 11.71 -25.18
CA ASP A 342 22.24 12.15 -26.19
C ASP A 342 21.96 11.41 -27.52
N GLU A 343 21.35 12.14 -28.47
CA GLU A 343 21.02 11.61 -29.81
C GLU A 343 22.27 11.26 -30.63
N ALA A 344 23.41 11.92 -30.41
CA ALA A 344 24.62 11.69 -31.21
C ALA A 344 25.32 10.38 -30.83
N THR A 345 25.20 9.97 -29.56
CA THR A 345 25.81 8.75 -29.02
C THR A 345 24.78 7.66 -28.72
N LEU A 346 23.49 7.94 -28.88
CA LEU A 346 22.36 7.09 -28.48
C LEU A 346 22.48 6.66 -27.01
N THR A 347 22.79 7.61 -26.15
CA THR A 347 23.02 7.37 -24.71
C THR A 347 21.91 7.97 -23.88
N LEU A 348 21.29 7.16 -23.04
CA LEU A 348 20.39 7.62 -21.98
C LEU A 348 21.16 7.64 -20.66
N GLN A 349 21.29 8.82 -20.05
CA GLN A 349 21.86 8.95 -18.71
C GLN A 349 20.73 9.06 -17.69
N SER A 350 20.84 8.33 -16.60
CA SER A 350 19.92 8.34 -15.46
C SER A 350 20.70 8.51 -14.15
N SER A 351 20.21 9.33 -13.22
CA SER A 351 20.75 9.44 -11.87
C SER A 351 19.67 9.68 -10.83
N LEU A 352 19.88 9.17 -9.61
CA LEU A 352 19.02 9.50 -8.47
C LEU A 352 19.05 11.01 -8.20
N ARG A 353 17.88 11.64 -8.09
CA ARG A 353 17.80 13.02 -7.59
C ARG A 353 18.18 13.04 -6.10
N PRO A 354 19.17 13.86 -5.71
CA PRO A 354 19.48 14.03 -4.30
C PRO A 354 18.28 14.67 -3.59
N HIS A 355 17.68 13.95 -2.65
CA HIS A 355 16.63 14.45 -1.77
C HIS A 355 17.04 14.19 -0.32
N THR A 356 16.55 15.03 0.58
CA THR A 356 16.69 14.83 2.03
C THR A 356 15.37 14.24 2.52
N GLU A 357 15.43 13.21 3.37
CA GLU A 357 14.21 12.70 3.99
C GLU A 357 13.54 13.81 4.81
N PRO A 358 12.21 13.98 4.70
CA PRO A 358 11.52 15.04 5.39
C PRO A 358 11.54 14.82 6.90
N ALA A 359 11.81 15.88 7.66
CA ALA A 359 11.74 15.84 9.12
C ALA A 359 10.29 15.62 9.58
N MET A 360 10.09 14.70 10.52
CA MET A 360 8.77 14.30 11.04
C MET A 360 8.22 15.24 12.13
N GLU A 361 8.55 16.53 12.05
CA GLU A 361 8.22 17.56 13.04
C GLU A 361 6.87 18.23 12.75
N LEU A 362 6.25 18.77 13.80
CA LEU A 362 5.01 19.54 13.66
C LEU A 362 5.30 20.92 13.07
N HIS A 363 4.78 21.16 11.86
CA HIS A 363 4.70 22.48 11.25
C HIS A 363 3.26 22.98 11.21
N GLY A 364 3.06 24.24 10.83
CA GLY A 364 1.72 24.76 10.58
C GLY A 364 0.99 25.30 11.81
N TRP A 365 -0.30 25.58 11.62
CA TRP A 365 -1.15 26.26 12.60
C TRP A 365 -1.29 25.53 13.94
N ALA A 366 -1.15 24.21 13.99
CA ALA A 366 -1.17 23.47 15.25
C ALA A 366 0.09 23.66 16.11
N SER A 367 1.18 24.22 15.55
CA SER A 367 2.39 24.60 16.30
C SER A 367 2.25 25.92 17.07
N VAL A 368 1.25 26.74 16.73
CA VAL A 368 1.15 28.12 17.21
C VAL A 368 0.75 28.15 18.69
N GLU A 369 1.42 28.98 19.49
CA GLU A 369 1.02 29.25 20.86
C GLU A 369 -0.21 30.17 20.89
N ALA A 370 -1.39 29.61 21.14
CA ALA A 370 -2.64 30.37 21.20
C ALA A 370 -3.72 29.65 22.03
N ASP A 371 -4.80 30.36 22.35
CA ASP A 371 -5.98 29.82 23.04
C ASP A 371 -5.65 28.99 24.31
N GLY A 372 -4.55 29.33 25.00
CA GLY A 372 -4.11 28.66 26.23
C GLY A 372 -3.20 27.44 26.04
N GLN A 373 -2.83 27.11 24.79
CA GLN A 373 -1.91 26.00 24.45
C GLN A 373 -0.56 26.54 23.98
N GLY A 374 0.52 25.80 24.28
CA GLY A 374 1.89 26.10 23.87
C GLY A 374 2.28 25.46 22.53
N GLY A 375 1.30 25.27 21.63
CA GLY A 375 1.39 24.32 20.52
C GLY A 375 0.72 22.98 20.86
N THR A 376 0.79 22.03 19.93
CA THR A 376 0.16 20.70 20.06
C THR A 376 1.17 19.65 20.53
N THR A 377 0.94 19.05 21.69
CA THR A 377 1.81 18.03 22.29
C THR A 377 1.10 16.70 22.57
N GLY A 378 -0.20 16.62 22.34
CA GLY A 378 -1.02 15.43 22.54
C GLY A 378 -1.00 14.95 23.99
N GLY A 379 -0.82 13.64 24.17
CA GLY A 379 -0.65 12.97 25.47
C GLY A 379 0.71 13.22 26.14
N GLY A 380 1.63 13.94 25.50
CA GLY A 380 2.96 14.23 26.03
C GLY A 380 3.76 12.97 26.35
N ASP A 381 4.40 12.94 27.52
CA ASP A 381 5.23 11.83 27.99
C ASP A 381 4.44 10.72 28.71
N ALA A 382 3.12 10.65 28.52
CA ALA A 382 2.33 9.57 29.12
C ALA A 382 2.79 8.20 28.58
N GLU A 383 2.88 7.20 29.47
CA GLU A 383 3.28 5.85 29.08
C GLU A 383 2.35 5.28 28.00
N PRO A 384 2.88 4.82 26.85
CA PRO A 384 2.08 4.25 25.78
C PRO A 384 1.29 3.03 26.23
N ARG A 385 0.01 2.97 25.86
CA ARG A 385 -0.85 1.80 26.08
C ARG A 385 -1.39 1.27 24.75
N THR A 386 -1.03 0.03 24.42
CA THR A 386 -1.63 -0.68 23.29
C THR A 386 -3.08 -1.06 23.58
N VAL A 387 -3.95 -0.87 22.60
CA VAL A 387 -5.38 -1.23 22.64
C VAL A 387 -5.71 -2.07 21.41
N THR A 388 -6.53 -3.11 21.60
CA THR A 388 -6.96 -4.04 20.55
C THR A 388 -8.47 -4.19 20.47
N THR A 389 -9.22 -3.51 21.35
CA THR A 389 -10.67 -3.64 21.46
C THR A 389 -11.36 -2.28 21.48
N LEU A 390 -12.61 -2.24 21.01
CA LEU A 390 -13.43 -1.03 21.01
C LEU A 390 -13.66 -0.49 22.43
N GLU A 391 -13.99 -1.36 23.40
CA GLU A 391 -14.28 -0.95 24.78
C GLU A 391 -13.09 -0.25 25.44
N GLU A 392 -11.88 -0.79 25.27
CA GLU A 392 -10.67 -0.16 25.80
C GLU A 392 -10.35 1.16 25.12
N LEU A 393 -10.54 1.23 23.79
CA LEU A 393 -10.32 2.46 23.05
C LEU A 393 -11.31 3.55 23.47
N GLU A 394 -12.62 3.25 23.56
CA GLU A 394 -13.63 4.20 24.01
C GLU A 394 -13.36 4.71 25.43
N GLN A 395 -12.94 3.82 26.33
CA GLN A 395 -12.60 4.19 27.71
C GLN A 395 -11.42 5.17 27.76
N LEU A 396 -10.35 4.89 27.01
CA LEU A 396 -9.11 5.65 27.10
C LEU A 396 -9.13 6.90 26.24
N ALA A 397 -9.77 6.86 25.07
CA ALA A 397 -9.83 8.01 24.19
C ALA A 397 -10.84 9.06 24.69
N GLY A 398 -11.91 8.65 25.36
CA GLY A 398 -13.04 9.53 25.68
C GLY A 398 -12.89 10.47 26.88
N ASP A 399 -11.86 10.31 27.72
CA ASP A 399 -11.59 11.25 28.82
C ASP A 399 -10.65 12.40 28.41
N ASP A 400 -10.33 13.32 29.32
CA ASP A 400 -9.41 14.44 29.08
C ASP A 400 -8.00 14.23 29.66
N GLU A 401 -7.72 13.07 30.25
CA GLU A 401 -6.42 12.77 30.86
C GLU A 401 -5.35 12.63 29.77
N PRO A 402 -4.12 13.16 29.95
CA PRO A 402 -3.03 12.94 29.01
C PRO A 402 -2.75 11.46 28.77
N ARG A 403 -2.88 11.00 27.52
CA ARG A 403 -2.68 9.59 27.15
C ARG A 403 -1.99 9.42 25.82
N VAL A 404 -1.09 8.43 25.76
CA VAL A 404 -0.55 7.88 24.51
C VAL A 404 -1.20 6.50 24.29
N ILE A 405 -2.00 6.39 23.24
CA ILE A 405 -2.81 5.21 22.90
C ILE A 405 -2.26 4.64 21.59
N VAL A 406 -1.88 3.36 21.60
CA VAL A 406 -1.34 2.65 20.44
C VAL A 406 -2.39 1.66 19.94
N ILE A 407 -2.94 1.87 18.75
CA ILE A 407 -3.92 0.99 18.11
C ILE A 407 -3.20 -0.19 17.48
N SER A 408 -3.60 -1.41 17.82
CA SER A 408 -3.10 -2.64 17.20
C SER A 408 -4.25 -3.38 16.51
N GLY A 409 -4.04 -3.74 15.24
CA GLY A 409 -5.06 -4.37 14.40
C GLY A 409 -6.21 -3.44 14.03
N THR A 410 -7.35 -4.02 13.64
CA THR A 410 -8.56 -3.26 13.25
C THR A 410 -9.55 -3.17 14.40
N ILE A 411 -9.90 -1.95 14.80
CA ILE A 411 -11.00 -1.66 15.74
C ILE A 411 -12.14 -1.00 14.94
N THR A 412 -13.30 -1.65 14.92
CA THR A 412 -14.49 -1.11 14.24
C THR A 412 -15.36 -0.34 15.23
N SER A 413 -15.73 0.90 14.93
CA SER A 413 -16.69 1.66 15.74
C SER A 413 -18.09 1.04 15.68
N GLY A 414 -18.92 1.33 16.67
CA GLY A 414 -20.34 1.00 16.60
C GLY A 414 -21.09 1.87 15.57
N ALA A 415 -22.42 1.90 15.69
CA ALA A 415 -23.27 2.80 14.90
C ALA A 415 -22.99 4.30 15.17
N GLN A 416 -22.24 4.61 16.22
CA GLN A 416 -21.80 5.95 16.60
C GLN A 416 -20.27 6.03 16.55
N PRO A 417 -19.71 7.21 16.27
CA PRO A 417 -18.26 7.38 16.25
C PRO A 417 -17.68 7.26 17.66
N ILE A 418 -16.42 6.84 17.75
CA ILE A 418 -15.66 6.81 19.01
C ILE A 418 -15.34 8.25 19.42
N SER A 419 -15.68 8.63 20.65
CA SER A 419 -15.38 9.98 21.17
C SER A 419 -13.93 10.09 21.63
N VAL A 420 -13.28 11.21 21.28
CA VAL A 420 -11.89 11.53 21.66
C VAL A 420 -11.88 12.87 22.40
N GLY A 421 -11.48 12.84 23.68
CA GLY A 421 -11.31 14.01 24.53
C GLY A 421 -9.93 14.67 24.38
N SER A 422 -9.64 15.65 25.24
CA SER A 422 -8.42 16.45 25.17
C SER A 422 -7.15 15.67 25.56
N ASN A 423 -5.97 16.18 25.17
CA ASN A 423 -4.65 15.67 25.59
C ASN A 423 -4.39 14.21 25.15
N LYS A 424 -4.61 13.92 23.86
CA LYS A 424 -4.45 12.56 23.33
C LYS A 424 -3.34 12.50 22.30
N THR A 425 -2.52 11.46 22.37
CA THR A 425 -1.74 10.97 21.24
C THR A 425 -2.28 9.61 20.88
N ILE A 426 -2.83 9.43 19.68
CA ILE A 426 -3.32 8.16 19.16
C ILE A 426 -2.43 7.76 17.98
N LEU A 427 -1.81 6.59 18.06
CA LEU A 427 -0.84 6.09 17.09
C LEU A 427 -1.27 4.71 16.59
N GLY A 428 -1.05 4.38 15.33
CA GLY A 428 -1.07 2.96 14.92
C GLY A 428 0.25 2.27 15.23
N GLU A 429 0.16 1.02 15.69
CA GLU A 429 1.33 0.17 15.99
C GLU A 429 2.14 -0.15 14.73
N ASP A 430 1.44 -0.36 13.61
CA ASP A 430 1.99 -0.75 12.32
C ASP A 430 1.12 -0.24 11.16
N GLN A 431 1.50 -0.61 9.94
CA GLN A 431 0.78 -0.21 8.72
C GLN A 431 -0.64 -0.80 8.59
N TYR A 432 -1.03 -1.74 9.44
CA TYR A 432 -2.33 -2.41 9.42
C TYR A 432 -3.28 -1.91 10.52
N ALA A 433 -2.76 -1.17 11.50
CA ALA A 433 -3.56 -0.52 12.53
C ALA A 433 -4.66 0.34 11.89
N THR A 434 -5.91 0.04 12.23
CA THR A 434 -7.08 0.61 11.55
C THR A 434 -8.19 0.92 12.52
N ILE A 435 -8.75 2.13 12.40
CA ILE A 435 -10.10 2.43 12.90
C ILE A 435 -11.06 2.35 11.71
N ARG A 436 -11.99 1.39 11.76
CA ARG A 436 -13.05 1.25 10.76
C ARG A 436 -14.34 1.86 11.29
N GLY A 437 -14.98 2.75 10.53
CA GLY A 437 -16.08 3.59 10.99
C GLY A 437 -15.61 5.04 11.12
N GLY A 438 -15.68 5.60 12.33
CA GLY A 438 -15.18 6.95 12.55
C GLY A 438 -15.01 7.37 14.00
N ILE A 439 -14.36 8.52 14.18
CA ILE A 439 -14.16 9.19 15.46
C ILE A 439 -14.82 10.57 15.48
N THR A 440 -15.09 11.08 16.69
CA THR A 440 -15.55 12.46 16.91
C THR A 440 -14.68 13.13 17.96
N ILE A 441 -14.25 14.35 17.67
CA ILE A 441 -13.51 15.24 18.56
C ILE A 441 -14.38 16.48 18.74
N ASP A 442 -15.05 16.58 19.89
CA ASP A 442 -15.97 17.67 20.19
C ASP A 442 -15.47 18.41 21.44
N ASP A 443 -15.47 19.74 21.41
CA ASP A 443 -15.11 20.63 22.54
C ASP A 443 -13.74 20.32 23.18
N SER A 444 -12.83 19.72 22.43
CA SER A 444 -11.55 19.20 22.90
C SER A 444 -10.33 19.94 22.34
N SER A 445 -9.16 19.76 22.96
CA SER A 445 -7.92 20.36 22.46
C SER A 445 -6.68 19.53 22.72
N ASN A 446 -5.58 19.88 22.03
CA ASN A 446 -4.26 19.27 22.21
C ASN A 446 -4.28 17.76 21.88
N ILE A 447 -4.51 17.43 20.61
CA ILE A 447 -4.61 16.05 20.14
C ILE A 447 -3.67 15.80 18.96
N ILE A 448 -2.99 14.67 19.00
CA ILE A 448 -2.13 14.14 17.93
C ILE A 448 -2.72 12.80 17.50
N ILE A 449 -2.98 12.61 16.21
CA ILE A 449 -3.33 11.31 15.62
C ILE A 449 -2.36 11.03 14.50
N ARG A 450 -1.61 9.93 14.60
CA ARG A 450 -0.60 9.60 13.59
C ARG A 450 -0.54 8.13 13.24
N HIS A 451 0.02 7.86 12.05
CA HIS A 451 0.41 6.52 11.64
C HIS A 451 -0.75 5.52 11.76
N LEU A 452 -1.95 5.90 11.31
CA LEU A 452 -3.17 5.11 11.50
C LEU A 452 -4.07 5.14 10.25
N ASN A 453 -4.67 3.99 9.93
CA ASN A 453 -5.71 3.92 8.90
C ASN A 453 -7.08 4.32 9.48
N PHE A 454 -7.84 5.11 8.73
CA PHE A 454 -9.25 5.37 8.92
C PHE A 454 -10.04 4.89 7.70
N GLN A 455 -10.75 3.79 7.89
CA GLN A 455 -11.65 3.26 6.88
C GLN A 455 -13.08 3.67 7.23
N GLY A 456 -13.68 4.56 6.45
CA GLY A 456 -15.11 4.81 6.51
C GLY A 456 -15.93 3.58 6.12
N ILE A 457 -17.21 3.59 6.47
CA ILE A 457 -18.07 2.40 6.38
C ILE A 457 -19.10 2.47 5.26
N TRP A 458 -18.93 3.34 4.25
CA TRP A 458 -19.80 3.32 3.08
C TRP A 458 -19.80 1.92 2.41
N PRO A 459 -20.96 1.37 1.97
CA PRO A 459 -22.34 1.89 2.02
C PRO A 459 -23.15 1.46 3.27
N ILE A 460 -22.49 0.94 4.31
CA ILE A 460 -23.09 0.48 5.57
C ILE A 460 -23.50 1.70 6.42
N PHE A 461 -24.57 1.54 7.20
CA PHE A 461 -25.01 2.54 8.16
C PHE A 461 -24.08 2.62 9.39
N GLY A 462 -23.64 3.83 9.74
CA GLY A 462 -22.94 4.17 10.98
C GLY A 462 -22.39 5.60 10.91
N PRO A 463 -21.18 5.91 11.45
CA PRO A 463 -20.60 7.25 11.36
C PRO A 463 -20.54 7.77 9.93
N ALA A 464 -21.00 9.01 9.75
CA ALA A 464 -21.01 9.67 8.45
C ALA A 464 -19.57 10.01 8.02
N ASP A 465 -18.85 10.72 8.90
CA ASP A 465 -17.45 11.09 8.69
C ASP A 465 -16.50 10.02 9.25
N ALA A 466 -15.34 9.87 8.61
CA ALA A 466 -14.25 9.07 9.20
C ALA A 466 -13.64 9.79 10.41
N ILE A 467 -13.42 11.11 10.29
CA ILE A 467 -12.99 11.96 11.40
C ILE A 467 -13.84 13.24 11.39
N ALA A 468 -14.65 13.42 12.43
CA ALA A 468 -15.41 14.65 12.64
C ALA A 468 -14.82 15.47 13.79
N VAL A 469 -14.59 16.76 13.57
CA VAL A 469 -14.06 17.68 14.57
C VAL A 469 -14.98 18.90 14.70
N ARG A 470 -15.34 19.26 15.94
CA ARG A 470 -16.26 20.38 16.22
C ARG A 470 -15.79 21.17 17.43
N ASN A 471 -15.68 22.49 17.27
CA ASN A 471 -15.32 23.43 18.33
C ASN A 471 -14.04 23.02 19.10
N SER A 472 -13.04 22.54 18.36
CA SER A 472 -11.80 22.01 18.92
C SER A 472 -10.56 22.73 18.42
N HIS A 473 -9.43 22.63 19.13
CA HIS A 473 -8.22 23.30 18.68
C HIS A 473 -6.90 22.65 19.08
N HIS A 474 -5.83 23.01 18.36
CA HIS A 474 -4.49 22.44 18.55
C HIS A 474 -4.51 20.94 18.27
N LEU A 475 -4.68 20.61 17.00
CA LEU A 475 -4.88 19.25 16.50
C LEU A 475 -3.88 18.95 15.39
N TRP A 476 -3.24 17.78 15.45
CA TRP A 476 -2.30 17.32 14.44
C TRP A 476 -2.73 15.95 13.91
N PHE A 477 -3.08 15.92 12.63
CA PHE A 477 -3.41 14.70 11.88
C PHE A 477 -2.30 14.43 10.89
N ASP A 478 -1.53 13.37 11.11
CA ASP A 478 -0.29 13.17 10.36
C ASP A 478 0.02 11.72 10.01
N HIS A 479 0.46 11.45 8.78
CA HIS A 479 0.71 10.08 8.30
C HIS A 479 -0.51 9.17 8.46
N LEU A 480 -1.68 9.64 8.04
CA LEU A 480 -2.93 8.86 8.03
C LEU A 480 -3.29 8.43 6.62
N ASN A 481 -3.86 7.23 6.48
CA ASN A 481 -4.66 6.88 5.32
C ASN A 481 -6.14 7.04 5.68
N ILE A 482 -6.90 7.80 4.92
CA ILE A 482 -8.31 8.07 5.22
C ILE A 482 -9.14 7.86 3.94
N TRP A 483 -10.11 6.95 3.98
CA TRP A 483 -10.91 6.62 2.79
C TRP A 483 -12.33 6.15 3.08
N ASP A 484 -13.19 6.18 2.06
CA ASP A 484 -14.54 5.57 2.02
C ASP A 484 -15.51 5.96 3.16
N ALA A 485 -15.43 7.20 3.65
CA ALA A 485 -16.48 7.77 4.48
C ALA A 485 -17.81 7.91 3.71
N SER A 486 -18.92 7.92 4.45
CA SER A 486 -20.25 8.18 3.86
C SER A 486 -20.52 9.68 3.65
N ASP A 487 -19.79 10.55 4.34
CA ASP A 487 -19.79 12.00 4.21
C ASP A 487 -18.33 12.50 4.06
N GLY A 488 -17.77 13.25 5.02
CA GLY A 488 -16.41 13.78 4.98
C GLY A 488 -15.34 12.76 5.41
N LEU A 489 -14.14 12.83 4.81
CA LEU A 489 -12.99 12.06 5.32
C LEU A 489 -12.45 12.71 6.61
N LEU A 490 -12.30 14.03 6.62
CA LEU A 490 -11.83 14.82 7.77
C LEU A 490 -12.52 16.18 7.80
N ASP A 491 -13.60 16.31 8.56
CA ASP A 491 -14.37 17.56 8.62
C ASP A 491 -14.03 18.37 9.89
N LEU A 492 -13.71 19.65 9.70
CA LEU A 492 -13.29 20.60 10.73
C LEU A 492 -14.32 21.73 10.84
N THR A 493 -15.31 21.59 11.73
CA THR A 493 -16.48 22.47 11.77
C THR A 493 -16.65 23.20 13.10
N GLN A 494 -17.63 24.11 13.16
CA GLN A 494 -18.02 24.85 14.37
C GLN A 494 -16.85 25.59 15.06
N GLY A 495 -16.11 26.39 14.28
CA GLY A 495 -15.00 27.18 14.81
C GLY A 495 -13.76 26.38 15.23
N THR A 496 -13.60 25.14 14.74
CA THR A 496 -12.37 24.36 14.92
C THR A 496 -11.15 25.14 14.42
N ASN A 497 -10.04 25.13 15.16
CA ASN A 497 -8.98 26.12 14.97
C ASN A 497 -7.58 25.58 15.31
N TYR A 498 -6.52 26.15 14.73
CA TYR A 498 -5.15 25.70 14.98
C TYR A 498 -4.93 24.21 14.67
N VAL A 499 -5.16 23.85 13.41
CA VAL A 499 -5.05 22.46 12.93
C VAL A 499 -3.94 22.33 11.89
N THR A 500 -3.16 21.25 11.97
CA THR A 500 -2.25 20.81 10.92
C THR A 500 -2.67 19.43 10.44
N VAL A 501 -2.82 19.31 9.12
CA VAL A 501 -3.10 18.08 8.39
C VAL A 501 -1.89 17.84 7.48
N SER A 502 -1.03 16.88 7.82
CA SER A 502 0.23 16.68 7.13
C SER A 502 0.51 15.24 6.72
N TRP A 503 1.15 15.03 5.58
CA TRP A 503 1.59 13.69 5.17
C TRP A 503 0.48 12.62 5.14
N ASN A 504 -0.78 13.01 4.95
CA ASN A 504 -1.89 12.07 4.90
C ASN A 504 -2.20 11.69 3.45
N LYS A 505 -2.75 10.50 3.25
CA LYS A 505 -3.32 10.06 1.98
C LYS A 505 -4.84 9.96 2.09
N PHE A 506 -5.53 10.72 1.23
CA PHE A 506 -6.98 10.74 1.10
C PHE A 506 -7.39 10.09 -0.21
N PHE A 507 -8.31 9.13 -0.17
CA PHE A 507 -8.80 8.46 -1.38
C PHE A 507 -10.20 7.89 -1.20
N TYR A 508 -10.83 7.50 -2.31
CA TYR A 508 -12.01 6.65 -2.30
C TYR A 508 -11.76 5.44 -3.20
N THR A 509 -12.18 4.27 -2.76
CA THR A 509 -12.06 3.04 -3.56
C THR A 509 -13.24 2.89 -4.51
N ASP A 510 -14.41 3.40 -4.12
CA ASP A 510 -15.65 3.34 -4.88
C ASP A 510 -15.89 4.66 -5.66
N PRO A 511 -15.75 4.65 -7.00
CA PRO A 511 -16.05 5.83 -7.83
C PRO A 511 -17.54 6.16 -7.90
N ASP A 512 -18.42 5.28 -7.43
CA ASP A 512 -19.88 5.51 -7.34
C ASP A 512 -20.32 5.96 -5.94
N ASN A 513 -19.40 6.08 -4.97
CA ASN A 513 -19.70 6.70 -3.68
C ASN A 513 -20.28 8.10 -3.95
N PRO A 514 -21.50 8.41 -3.49
CA PRO A 514 -22.19 9.64 -3.83
C PRO A 514 -21.60 10.88 -3.12
N HIS A 515 -20.74 10.67 -2.13
CA HIS A 515 -20.16 11.74 -1.31
C HIS A 515 -18.63 11.59 -1.20
N ARG A 516 -17.93 11.89 -2.29
CA ARG A 516 -16.45 11.84 -2.35
C ARG A 516 -15.79 13.17 -1.98
N MET A 517 -16.20 13.75 -0.85
CA MET A 517 -15.73 15.06 -0.40
C MET A 517 -14.78 14.92 0.77
N VAL A 518 -13.57 15.49 0.66
CA VAL A 518 -12.48 15.17 1.58
C VAL A 518 -12.61 15.90 2.92
N SER A 519 -12.59 17.23 2.92
CA SER A 519 -12.46 18.01 4.14
C SER A 519 -13.16 19.36 4.07
N LEU A 520 -14.21 19.54 4.89
CA LEU A 520 -14.90 20.81 5.09
C LEU A 520 -14.34 21.57 6.31
N ASP A 521 -13.80 22.76 6.06
CA ASP A 521 -13.32 23.67 7.10
C ASP A 521 -14.31 24.82 7.29
N GLY A 522 -15.18 24.69 8.28
CA GLY A 522 -16.24 25.63 8.63
C GLY A 522 -17.65 25.14 8.25
N GLY A 523 -18.63 25.44 9.10
CA GLY A 523 -19.98 24.85 9.07
C GLY A 523 -20.87 25.31 7.91
N GLY A 524 -20.45 26.30 7.12
CA GLY A 524 -21.18 26.81 5.96
C GLY A 524 -21.31 28.33 5.92
N ALA A 525 -21.94 28.87 4.88
CA ALA A 525 -21.95 30.33 4.60
C ALA A 525 -22.76 31.21 5.58
N GLU A 526 -23.52 30.60 6.48
CA GLU A 526 -24.39 31.28 7.47
C GLU A 526 -23.92 31.05 8.92
N HIS A 527 -22.68 30.58 9.10
CA HIS A 527 -22.10 30.25 10.41
C HIS A 527 -21.20 31.37 10.98
N ASP A 528 -21.48 32.63 10.63
CA ASP A 528 -20.67 33.78 11.08
C ASP A 528 -20.50 33.82 12.61
N ALA A 529 -21.52 33.43 13.38
CA ALA A 529 -21.49 33.47 14.83
C ALA A 529 -20.51 32.46 15.47
N THR A 530 -20.25 31.33 14.82
CA THR A 530 -19.35 30.27 15.34
C THR A 530 -17.95 30.36 14.74
N ASP A 531 -17.85 30.74 13.45
CA ASP A 531 -16.63 30.51 12.67
C ASP A 531 -15.80 31.78 12.44
N THR A 532 -16.36 32.98 12.66
CA THR A 532 -15.63 34.24 12.45
C THR A 532 -14.37 34.31 13.32
N GLY A 533 -13.22 34.48 12.68
CA GLY A 533 -11.91 34.57 13.35
C GLY A 533 -11.30 33.22 13.76
N LYS A 534 -11.93 32.09 13.41
CA LYS A 534 -11.47 30.72 13.66
C LYS A 534 -11.02 30.03 12.36
N ASN A 535 -11.11 28.71 12.25
CA ASN A 535 -10.81 27.91 11.06
C ASN A 535 -9.39 28.09 10.49
N LYS A 536 -8.38 28.22 11.36
CA LYS A 536 -6.97 28.29 10.94
C LYS A 536 -6.40 26.90 10.76
N VAL A 537 -6.13 26.51 9.51
CA VAL A 537 -5.75 25.14 9.13
C VAL A 537 -4.56 25.14 8.17
N THR A 538 -3.62 24.23 8.38
CA THR A 538 -2.49 23.98 7.48
C THR A 538 -2.62 22.61 6.86
N TYR A 539 -2.49 22.52 5.55
CA TYR A 539 -2.39 21.28 4.79
C TYR A 539 -1.01 21.23 4.15
N HIS A 540 -0.18 20.25 4.49
CA HIS A 540 1.08 20.07 3.78
C HIS A 540 1.45 18.64 3.50
N HIS A 541 2.10 18.41 2.36
CA HIS A 541 2.60 17.08 2.00
C HIS A 541 1.52 15.99 1.97
N ASN A 542 0.25 16.36 1.84
CA ASN A 542 -0.82 15.38 1.73
C ASN A 542 -0.98 14.91 0.28
N TRP A 543 -1.37 13.66 0.12
CA TRP A 543 -1.79 13.08 -1.15
C TRP A 543 -3.31 13.05 -1.25
N PHE A 544 -3.88 13.91 -2.09
CA PHE A 544 -5.28 13.83 -2.50
C PHE A 544 -5.39 12.96 -3.74
N ALA A 545 -5.59 11.66 -3.49
CA ALA A 545 -5.46 10.60 -4.47
C ALA A 545 -6.82 10.21 -5.08
N ASN A 546 -6.87 8.99 -5.63
CA ASN A 546 -7.93 8.47 -6.49
C ASN A 546 -9.34 8.76 -5.96
N ASN A 547 -10.22 9.13 -6.89
CA ASN A 547 -11.65 9.33 -6.71
C ASN A 547 -12.07 10.42 -5.71
N THR A 548 -11.15 11.18 -5.10
CA THR A 548 -11.51 12.41 -4.38
C THR A 548 -12.17 13.40 -5.36
N ASP A 549 -13.36 13.90 -5.05
CA ASP A 549 -14.15 14.73 -5.98
C ASP A 549 -14.10 16.22 -5.63
N GLN A 550 -14.22 16.56 -4.34
CA GLN A 550 -14.38 17.93 -3.85
C GLN A 550 -13.73 18.14 -2.48
N ARG A 551 -13.56 19.41 -2.11
CA ARG A 551 -13.17 19.86 -0.75
C ARG A 551 -11.79 19.36 -0.32
N MET A 552 -10.74 19.71 -1.06
CA MET A 552 -9.37 19.27 -0.79
C MET A 552 -8.40 20.41 -0.34
N PRO A 553 -8.69 21.21 0.70
CA PRO A 553 -9.92 21.33 1.49
C PRO A 553 -10.95 22.30 0.87
N ARG A 554 -12.10 22.45 1.52
CA ARG A 554 -12.98 23.62 1.35
C ARG A 554 -12.96 24.50 2.60
N VAL A 555 -12.42 25.71 2.48
CA VAL A 555 -12.18 26.64 3.60
C VAL A 555 -13.17 27.79 3.62
N LEU A 556 -13.77 28.01 4.79
CA LEU A 556 -14.64 29.13 5.11
C LEU A 556 -14.13 29.91 6.35
N PHE A 557 -14.28 31.24 6.34
CA PHE A 557 -13.91 32.24 7.36
C PHE A 557 -12.42 32.39 7.72
N GLY A 558 -11.68 31.30 7.79
CA GLY A 558 -10.36 31.25 8.40
C GLY A 558 -9.19 31.64 7.51
N GLN A 559 -7.99 31.53 8.09
CA GLN A 559 -6.72 31.67 7.39
C GLN A 559 -6.13 30.29 7.17
N ALA A 560 -6.12 29.81 5.93
CA ALA A 560 -5.61 28.49 5.59
C ALA A 560 -4.30 28.56 4.79
N HIS A 561 -3.49 27.52 4.92
CA HIS A 561 -2.24 27.37 4.20
C HIS A 561 -2.16 25.97 3.60
N ALA A 562 -2.11 25.86 2.27
CA ALA A 562 -1.81 24.60 1.59
C ALA A 562 -0.47 24.70 0.89
N TYR A 563 0.51 23.89 1.31
CA TYR A 563 1.79 23.83 0.62
C TYR A 563 2.32 22.43 0.40
N ASN A 564 3.07 22.22 -0.69
CA ASN A 564 3.70 20.94 -1.01
C ASN A 564 2.75 19.72 -1.02
N ASN A 565 1.45 19.89 -1.28
CA ASN A 565 0.50 18.78 -1.42
C ASN A 565 0.47 18.27 -2.86
N TYR A 566 0.12 16.99 -3.03
CA TYR A 566 -0.04 16.34 -4.33
C TYR A 566 -1.51 16.02 -4.61
N TYR A 567 -2.05 16.54 -5.71
CA TYR A 567 -3.44 16.35 -6.13
C TYR A 567 -3.49 15.58 -7.45
N THR A 568 -4.11 14.39 -7.45
CA THR A 568 -4.09 13.48 -8.63
C THR A 568 -5.45 12.98 -9.11
N ALA A 569 -6.55 13.44 -8.50
CA ALA A 569 -7.88 12.95 -8.86
C ALA A 569 -8.40 13.55 -10.17
N SER A 570 -8.26 12.81 -11.28
CA SER A 570 -8.55 13.31 -12.64
C SER A 570 -10.05 13.52 -12.96
N ASN A 571 -10.92 12.81 -12.25
CA ASN A 571 -12.38 12.89 -12.43
C ASN A 571 -13.06 13.81 -11.42
N ASN A 572 -12.29 14.61 -10.68
CA ASN A 572 -12.82 15.49 -9.66
C ASN A 572 -13.64 16.65 -10.26
N ASN A 573 -14.49 17.25 -9.42
CA ASN A 573 -15.18 18.50 -9.73
C ASN A 573 -14.29 19.71 -9.41
N TYR A 574 -13.77 19.80 -8.18
CA TYR A 574 -12.77 20.82 -7.80
C TYR A 574 -11.87 20.31 -6.68
N ALA A 575 -10.63 20.79 -6.60
CA ALA A 575 -9.75 20.46 -5.49
C ALA A 575 -9.99 21.43 -4.32
N ILE A 576 -9.35 22.60 -4.34
CA ILE A 576 -9.44 23.57 -3.24
C ILE A 576 -10.63 24.53 -3.47
N GLY A 577 -11.44 24.74 -2.44
CA GLY A 577 -12.50 25.75 -2.46
C GLY A 577 -12.32 26.78 -1.34
N VAL A 578 -12.33 28.07 -1.65
CA VAL A 578 -12.12 29.13 -0.64
C VAL A 578 -13.25 30.14 -0.68
N GLY A 579 -13.95 30.37 0.43
CA GLY A 579 -15.10 31.27 0.44
C GLY A 579 -15.38 31.90 1.80
N VAL A 580 -16.38 32.78 1.84
CA VAL A 580 -16.99 33.27 3.09
C VAL A 580 -15.96 33.82 4.07
N PHE A 581 -15.37 34.96 3.76
CA PHE A 581 -14.32 35.64 4.53
C PHE A 581 -12.98 34.89 4.69
N ALA A 582 -12.84 33.70 4.11
CA ALA A 582 -11.57 32.97 4.16
C ALA A 582 -10.48 33.66 3.34
N SER A 583 -9.24 33.52 3.80
CA SER A 583 -8.04 33.82 3.03
C SER A 583 -7.10 32.62 3.04
N MET A 584 -6.70 32.14 1.87
CA MET A 584 -5.83 30.96 1.76
C MET A 584 -4.55 31.27 0.99
N LEU A 585 -3.42 30.79 1.50
CA LEU A 585 -2.15 30.70 0.78
C LEU A 585 -2.02 29.29 0.20
N VAL A 586 -1.82 29.18 -1.11
CA VAL A 586 -1.69 27.92 -1.86
C VAL A 586 -0.34 27.94 -2.57
N GLU A 587 0.69 27.31 -2.00
CA GLU A 587 2.05 27.43 -2.52
C GLU A 587 2.83 26.12 -2.73
N ASN A 588 3.61 26.05 -3.81
CA ASN A 588 4.44 24.88 -4.17
C ASN A 588 3.72 23.52 -4.15
N ASN A 589 2.42 23.48 -4.43
CA ASN A 589 1.68 22.23 -4.60
C ASN A 589 1.80 21.71 -6.03
N TYR A 590 1.63 20.40 -6.23
CA TYR A 590 1.57 19.78 -7.56
C TYR A 590 0.15 19.28 -7.85
N PHE A 591 -0.45 19.79 -8.93
CA PHE A 591 -1.75 19.37 -9.41
C PHE A 591 -1.58 18.61 -10.73
N LYS A 592 -1.94 17.32 -10.75
CA LYS A 592 -1.84 16.45 -11.93
C LYS A 592 -3.22 15.98 -12.39
N ASN A 593 -3.60 16.28 -13.63
CA ASN A 593 -4.88 15.88 -14.25
C ASN A 593 -6.16 16.42 -13.56
N VAL A 594 -6.04 17.29 -12.55
CA VAL A 594 -7.14 17.78 -11.73
C VAL A 594 -7.93 18.89 -12.42
N LYS A 595 -9.25 18.92 -12.21
CA LYS A 595 -10.16 20.00 -12.59
C LYS A 595 -10.33 20.99 -11.45
N ASN A 596 -10.43 22.28 -11.79
CA ASN A 596 -10.55 23.40 -10.86
C ASN A 596 -9.60 23.26 -9.65
N PRO A 597 -8.25 23.30 -9.85
CA PRO A 597 -7.28 23.20 -8.77
C PRO A 597 -7.61 24.05 -7.53
N HIS A 598 -8.04 25.29 -7.76
CA HIS A 598 -8.52 26.17 -6.69
C HIS A 598 -9.53 27.18 -7.24
N GLN A 599 -10.60 27.42 -6.47
CA GLN A 599 -11.69 28.31 -6.87
C GLN A 599 -12.33 29.04 -5.68
N PHE A 600 -12.99 30.17 -5.97
CA PHE A 600 -13.83 30.84 -5.00
C PHE A 600 -15.17 30.15 -4.76
N MET A 601 -15.52 29.96 -3.50
CA MET A 601 -16.83 29.45 -3.07
C MET A 601 -17.77 30.61 -2.73
N TYR A 602 -18.94 30.61 -3.35
CA TYR A 602 -19.97 31.66 -3.22
C TYR A 602 -19.47 33.08 -3.55
N PRO A 603 -18.83 33.28 -4.72
CA PRO A 603 -18.19 34.55 -5.09
C PRO A 603 -19.18 35.74 -5.13
N ASP A 604 -20.46 35.47 -5.36
CA ASP A 604 -21.51 36.50 -5.41
C ASP A 604 -22.13 36.82 -4.04
N ARG A 605 -21.78 36.06 -2.98
CA ARG A 605 -22.44 36.17 -1.67
C ARG A 605 -21.54 36.77 -0.59
N ARG A 606 -20.27 36.37 -0.54
CA ARG A 606 -19.34 36.75 0.54
C ARG A 606 -17.91 36.91 -0.01
N PRO A 607 -17.10 37.85 0.50
CA PRO A 607 -15.76 38.08 0.00
C PRO A 607 -14.82 36.94 0.42
N ALA A 608 -13.73 36.72 -0.33
CA ALA A 608 -12.67 35.74 -0.01
C ALA A 608 -11.38 36.10 -0.74
N TYR A 609 -10.26 35.50 -0.33
CA TYR A 609 -8.96 35.74 -0.94
C TYR A 609 -8.16 34.44 -1.15
N ILE A 610 -7.53 34.29 -2.32
CA ILE A 610 -6.60 33.20 -2.63
C ILE A 610 -5.27 33.79 -3.09
N THR A 611 -4.19 33.48 -2.38
CA THR A 611 -2.82 33.73 -2.82
C THR A 611 -2.26 32.43 -3.37
N ALA A 612 -2.11 32.29 -4.69
CA ALA A 612 -1.51 31.11 -5.31
C ALA A 612 -0.12 31.44 -5.89
N THR A 613 0.91 30.68 -5.51
CA THR A 613 2.30 30.93 -5.97
C THR A 613 3.10 29.63 -6.04
N GLY A 614 4.06 29.51 -6.98
CA GLY A 614 4.98 28.35 -7.04
C GLY A 614 4.36 26.97 -7.33
N ASN A 615 3.05 26.85 -7.52
CA ASN A 615 2.39 25.58 -7.82
C ASN A 615 2.66 25.10 -9.26
N ILE A 616 2.66 23.78 -9.46
CA ILE A 616 2.71 23.15 -10.78
C ILE A 616 1.32 22.66 -11.18
N TYR A 617 0.94 22.95 -12.42
CA TYR A 617 -0.34 22.58 -13.03
C TYR A 617 -0.08 21.68 -14.24
N ASP A 618 0.04 20.38 -13.98
CA ASP A 618 0.32 19.34 -14.96
C ASP A 618 -0.99 18.76 -15.51
N ASN A 619 -1.28 19.04 -16.78
CA ASN A 619 -2.50 18.62 -17.48
C ASN A 619 -3.82 18.93 -16.72
N THR A 620 -3.87 20.07 -16.01
CA THR A 620 -5.07 20.51 -15.30
C THR A 620 -6.04 21.27 -16.20
N SER A 621 -7.28 21.43 -15.75
CA SER A 621 -8.29 22.25 -16.45
C SER A 621 -9.19 23.01 -15.48
N GLY A 622 -9.93 23.99 -15.98
CA GLY A 622 -10.87 24.78 -15.18
C GLY A 622 -10.24 25.97 -14.44
N LEU A 623 -10.77 26.28 -13.26
CA LEU A 623 -10.43 27.47 -12.47
C LEU A 623 -9.13 27.31 -11.68
N MET A 624 -8.36 28.39 -11.68
CA MET A 624 -7.11 28.58 -10.92
C MET A 624 -7.14 30.00 -10.36
N ASP A 625 -8.12 30.28 -9.50
CA ASP A 625 -8.40 31.61 -8.97
C ASP A 625 -7.27 32.15 -8.08
N THR A 626 -6.85 33.40 -8.29
CA THR A 626 -5.97 34.10 -7.36
C THR A 626 -6.31 35.58 -7.29
N GLY A 627 -6.12 36.18 -6.12
CA GLY A 627 -6.53 37.55 -5.79
C GLY A 627 -7.72 37.56 -4.84
N ALA A 628 -8.52 38.63 -4.93
CA ALA A 628 -9.71 38.81 -4.09
C ALA A 628 -10.99 38.61 -4.92
N VAL A 629 -12.01 38.03 -4.29
CA VAL A 629 -13.41 38.22 -4.69
C VAL A 629 -14.12 39.07 -3.65
N THR A 630 -14.90 40.07 -4.09
CA THR A 630 -15.57 41.01 -3.19
C THR A 630 -16.93 41.40 -3.77
N PRO A 631 -18.02 40.78 -3.31
CA PRO A 631 -19.38 41.18 -3.71
C PRO A 631 -19.71 42.61 -3.26
N GLU A 632 -20.69 43.21 -3.94
CA GLU A 632 -21.18 44.56 -3.60
C GLU A 632 -21.67 44.62 -2.12
N GLY A 633 -21.26 45.67 -1.41
CA GLY A 633 -21.65 45.89 -0.01
C GLY A 633 -20.75 45.23 1.03
N TYR A 634 -19.68 44.54 0.62
CA TYR A 634 -18.66 44.00 1.52
C TYR A 634 -17.31 44.68 1.36
N ASP A 635 -16.55 44.72 2.45
CA ASP A 635 -15.12 45.01 2.40
C ASP A 635 -14.34 43.78 1.91
N SER A 636 -13.22 44.02 1.24
CA SER A 636 -12.36 42.94 0.77
C SER A 636 -11.63 42.24 1.92
N VAL A 637 -11.41 40.93 1.78
CA VAL A 637 -10.60 40.14 2.72
C VAL A 637 -9.14 40.42 2.45
N ALA A 638 -8.35 40.64 3.51
CA ALA A 638 -6.92 40.85 3.36
C ALA A 638 -6.20 39.55 2.94
N PRO A 639 -5.18 39.63 2.07
CA PRO A 639 -4.40 38.47 1.69
C PRO A 639 -3.64 37.88 2.88
N PHE A 640 -3.70 36.57 3.02
CA PHE A 640 -2.80 35.78 3.86
C PHE A 640 -1.58 35.39 3.03
N THR A 641 -0.42 35.94 3.38
CA THR A 641 0.85 35.77 2.63
C THR A 641 2.05 35.51 3.55
N ASN A 642 1.85 35.52 4.87
CA ASN A 642 2.93 35.37 5.85
C ASN A 642 2.42 34.55 7.03
N PRO A 643 2.54 33.21 6.95
CA PRO A 643 2.18 32.33 8.05
C PRO A 643 2.97 32.67 9.32
N PRO A 644 2.36 32.58 10.52
CA PRO A 644 3.02 32.95 11.78
C PRO A 644 3.89 31.84 12.38
N TYR A 645 4.22 30.81 11.61
CA TYR A 645 5.02 29.65 12.02
C TYR A 645 6.14 29.40 11.00
N ALA A 646 7.19 28.71 11.44
CA ALA A 646 8.29 28.31 10.56
C ALA A 646 7.90 27.08 9.72
N TYR A 647 8.30 27.11 8.45
CA TYR A 647 8.16 26.01 7.50
C TYR A 647 9.22 26.18 6.42
N GLU A 648 9.56 25.07 5.78
CA GLU A 648 10.38 25.06 4.58
C GLU A 648 9.50 24.58 3.42
N LEU A 649 9.81 25.07 2.23
CA LEU A 649 9.15 24.64 1.00
C LEU A 649 10.09 23.73 0.25
N ASP A 650 9.60 22.52 -0.04
CA ASP A 650 10.19 21.69 -1.08
C ASP A 650 9.85 22.27 -2.46
N ASP A 651 10.72 21.98 -3.43
CA ASP A 651 10.47 22.36 -4.81
C ASP A 651 9.23 21.62 -5.32
N ALA A 652 8.32 22.37 -5.96
CA ALA A 652 7.05 21.81 -6.42
C ALA A 652 7.26 20.60 -7.35
N GLU A 653 8.36 20.56 -8.11
CA GLU A 653 8.72 19.46 -9.02
C GLU A 653 9.01 18.14 -8.32
N ASP A 654 9.43 18.17 -7.04
CA ASP A 654 9.78 16.98 -6.25
C ASP A 654 8.58 16.43 -5.47
N ILE A 655 7.47 17.17 -5.41
CA ILE A 655 6.28 16.81 -4.65
C ILE A 655 5.64 15.49 -5.08
N PRO A 656 5.49 15.16 -6.37
CA PRO A 656 4.99 13.85 -6.77
C PRO A 656 5.80 12.70 -6.15
N PHE A 657 7.12 12.85 -6.05
CA PHE A 657 8.00 11.85 -5.44
C PHE A 657 7.88 11.83 -3.92
N LEU A 658 8.11 12.96 -3.27
CA LEU A 658 8.11 13.06 -1.81
C LEU A 658 6.77 12.58 -1.24
N VAL A 659 5.66 13.06 -1.80
CA VAL A 659 4.34 12.74 -1.29
C VAL A 659 3.94 11.30 -1.58
N THR A 660 4.26 10.72 -2.74
CA THR A 660 3.94 9.31 -3.00
C THR A 660 4.78 8.34 -2.16
N ARG A 661 5.98 8.77 -1.74
CA ARG A 661 6.89 7.98 -0.91
C ARG A 661 6.53 8.05 0.58
N TYR A 662 6.24 9.23 1.10
CA TYR A 662 6.17 9.45 2.54
C TYR A 662 4.74 9.72 3.05
N ALA A 663 3.78 10.10 2.20
CA ALA A 663 2.42 10.33 2.67
C ALA A 663 1.63 9.04 2.88
N GLY A 664 0.78 9.04 3.92
CA GLY A 664 0.06 7.86 4.39
C GLY A 664 0.85 7.15 5.48
N LEU A 665 0.71 5.84 5.55
CA LEU A 665 1.45 5.03 6.51
C LEU A 665 2.87 4.78 6.01
N MET A 666 3.84 5.07 6.87
CA MET A 666 5.21 4.65 6.64
C MET A 666 5.29 3.17 7.01
N VAL A 667 5.76 2.33 6.10
CA VAL A 667 6.15 0.97 6.49
C VAL A 667 7.24 1.15 7.56
N ASN A 668 7.11 0.46 8.70
CA ASN A 668 8.09 0.48 9.78
C ASN A 668 9.38 -0.23 9.32
N GLU A 669 10.02 0.31 8.30
CA GLU A 669 11.37 -0.04 7.91
C GLU A 669 12.30 0.71 8.86
N ASP A 670 13.34 0.02 9.29
CA ASP A 670 14.47 0.67 9.91
C ASP A 670 14.88 1.83 9.00
N ILE A 671 14.77 3.07 9.48
CA ILE A 671 15.14 4.30 8.74
C ILE A 671 16.51 4.83 9.21
N THR A 672 17.17 4.12 10.12
CA THR A 672 18.44 4.58 10.68
C THR A 672 19.56 4.06 9.81
N ALA A 673 20.18 4.95 9.03
CA ALA A 673 21.37 4.59 8.28
C ALA A 673 22.47 4.00 9.20
N PRO A 674 23.18 2.95 8.74
CA PRO A 674 24.25 2.36 9.51
C PRO A 674 25.38 3.39 9.73
N GLU A 675 26.23 3.16 10.72
CA GLU A 675 27.41 4.00 10.92
C GLU A 675 28.39 3.89 9.74
N ALA A 676 29.13 4.97 9.46
CA ALA A 676 30.12 4.99 8.38
C ALA A 676 31.17 3.87 8.56
N PRO A 677 31.47 3.07 7.52
CA PRO A 677 32.50 2.04 7.62
C PRO A 677 33.85 2.62 8.02
N VAL A 678 34.64 1.83 8.74
CA VAL A 678 36.02 2.20 9.09
C VAL A 678 36.98 1.32 8.34
N ILE A 679 37.71 1.88 7.38
CA ILE A 679 38.78 1.18 6.65
C ILE A 679 40.01 1.05 7.57
N ILE A 680 40.42 -0.18 7.87
CA ILE A 680 41.56 -0.51 8.72
C ILE A 680 42.80 -0.83 7.87
N ALA A 681 42.63 -1.62 6.81
CA ALA A 681 43.69 -1.96 5.86
C ALA A 681 43.23 -1.71 4.43
N PRO A 682 44.12 -1.24 3.53
CA PRO A 682 45.50 -0.86 3.80
C PRO A 682 45.62 0.41 4.66
N ALA A 683 46.75 0.56 5.36
CA ALA A 683 47.00 1.75 6.16
C ALA A 683 47.11 3.02 5.28
N GLU A 684 46.89 4.19 5.89
CA GLU A 684 46.96 5.47 5.19
C GLU A 684 48.35 5.69 4.57
N SER A 685 48.37 6.14 3.32
CA SER A 685 49.57 6.33 2.50
C SER A 685 50.44 5.06 2.33
N ALA A 686 49.86 3.87 2.49
CA ALA A 686 50.60 2.62 2.33
C ALA A 686 51.09 2.38 0.89
N GLU A 687 52.30 1.85 0.77
CA GLU A 687 52.87 1.42 -0.52
C GLU A 687 52.70 -0.10 -0.69
N ILE A 688 51.84 -0.49 -1.61
CA ILE A 688 51.42 -1.88 -1.83
C ILE A 688 52.10 -2.43 -3.08
N HIS A 689 52.75 -3.58 -2.93
CA HIS A 689 53.59 -4.21 -3.96
C HIS A 689 52.86 -5.31 -4.77
N MET A 690 51.57 -5.50 -4.48
CA MET A 690 50.65 -6.38 -5.21
C MET A 690 49.62 -5.55 -5.97
N ARG A 691 49.11 -6.09 -7.07
CA ARG A 691 48.13 -5.39 -7.92
C ARG A 691 46.68 -5.68 -7.53
N THR A 692 46.43 -6.53 -6.56
CA THR A 692 45.11 -6.85 -6.01
C THR A 692 45.18 -6.66 -4.50
N PRO A 693 45.23 -5.41 -3.98
CA PRO A 693 45.19 -5.20 -2.54
C PRO A 693 43.90 -5.74 -1.93
N SER A 694 44.06 -6.36 -0.76
CA SER A 694 42.98 -6.63 0.20
C SER A 694 42.60 -5.35 0.94
N ILE A 695 41.31 -5.09 1.05
CA ILE A 695 40.74 -3.95 1.75
C ILE A 695 39.85 -4.51 2.85
N SER A 696 40.13 -4.15 4.11
CA SER A 696 39.39 -4.64 5.25
C SER A 696 39.15 -3.55 6.29
N GLY A 697 38.09 -3.74 7.06
CA GLY A 697 37.59 -2.73 7.98
C GLY A 697 36.46 -3.23 8.85
N THR A 698 35.74 -2.29 9.45
CA THR A 698 34.51 -2.57 10.19
C THR A 698 33.32 -1.83 9.62
N ALA A 699 32.15 -2.46 9.66
CA ALA A 699 30.85 -1.90 9.32
C ALA A 699 29.76 -2.58 10.16
N GLU A 700 28.53 -2.10 10.09
CA GLU A 700 27.40 -2.73 10.77
C GLU A 700 27.25 -4.21 10.36
N PRO A 701 27.05 -5.17 11.28
CA PRO A 701 26.89 -6.58 10.93
C PRO A 701 25.81 -6.82 9.87
N SER A 702 26.08 -7.72 8.93
CA SER A 702 25.18 -8.09 7.84
C SER A 702 24.88 -7.00 6.80
N SER A 703 25.40 -5.77 6.97
CA SER A 703 25.31 -4.72 5.95
C SER A 703 26.16 -5.04 4.72
N ILE A 704 25.74 -4.58 3.55
CA ILE A 704 26.52 -4.59 2.31
C ILE A 704 27.47 -3.41 2.34
N VAL A 705 28.77 -3.66 2.30
CA VAL A 705 29.82 -2.65 2.23
C VAL A 705 30.24 -2.43 0.78
N THR A 706 30.04 -1.22 0.28
CA THR A 706 30.48 -0.78 -1.04
C THR A 706 31.78 0.00 -0.90
N ILE A 707 32.85 -0.48 -1.53
CA ILE A 707 34.19 0.11 -1.48
C ILE A 707 34.51 0.73 -2.85
N THR A 708 34.86 2.01 -2.86
CA THR A 708 35.22 2.74 -4.08
C THR A 708 36.70 3.08 -4.06
N LEU A 709 37.42 2.73 -5.13
CA LEU A 709 38.80 3.13 -5.36
C LEU A 709 38.86 4.12 -6.53
N THR A 710 39.19 5.37 -6.22
CA THR A 710 39.40 6.41 -7.23
C THR A 710 40.90 6.69 -7.37
N GLY A 711 41.49 6.40 -8.53
CA GLY A 711 42.93 6.58 -8.72
C GLY A 711 43.33 7.19 -10.05
N THR A 712 44.57 7.66 -10.11
CA THR A 712 45.19 8.18 -11.33
C THR A 712 46.30 7.23 -11.77
N SER A 713 46.16 6.64 -12.96
CA SER A 713 47.20 5.77 -13.55
C SER A 713 47.55 6.29 -14.95
N SER A 714 48.84 6.56 -15.20
CA SER A 714 49.35 7.04 -16.49
C SER A 714 48.62 8.26 -17.10
N GLY A 715 48.06 9.14 -16.26
CA GLY A 715 47.35 10.35 -16.72
C GLY A 715 45.83 10.19 -16.95
N SER A 716 45.26 9.01 -16.67
CA SER A 716 43.80 8.77 -16.74
C SER A 716 43.24 8.42 -15.37
N THR A 717 42.07 8.98 -15.04
CA THR A 717 41.28 8.61 -13.85
C THR A 717 40.68 7.22 -14.06
N LYS A 718 40.80 6.35 -13.07
CA LYS A 718 40.26 4.99 -13.04
C LYS A 718 39.52 4.82 -11.72
N ASN A 719 38.23 4.49 -11.80
CA ASN A 719 37.42 4.09 -10.66
C ASN A 719 37.30 2.56 -10.67
N ALA A 720 37.27 1.96 -9.50
CA ALA A 720 36.92 0.56 -9.32
C ALA A 720 36.05 0.44 -8.07
N THR A 721 34.94 -0.28 -8.20
CA THR A 721 33.98 -0.51 -7.12
C THR A 721 33.99 -1.99 -6.73
N LEU A 722 33.86 -2.28 -5.44
CA LEU A 722 33.82 -3.63 -4.88
C LEU A 722 32.68 -3.68 -3.86
N THR A 723 31.99 -4.81 -3.78
CA THR A 723 30.99 -5.05 -2.75
C THR A 723 31.37 -6.28 -1.91
N THR A 724 31.10 -6.22 -0.61
CA THR A 724 31.25 -7.34 0.33
C THR A 724 30.22 -7.21 1.44
N THR A 725 29.85 -8.30 2.10
CA THR A 725 29.00 -8.23 3.29
C THR A 725 29.85 -8.16 4.56
N ALA A 726 29.44 -7.35 5.53
CA ALA A 726 30.03 -7.33 6.85
C ALA A 726 29.59 -8.57 7.65
N GLU A 727 30.56 -9.25 8.24
CA GLU A 727 30.33 -10.45 9.04
C GLU A 727 29.59 -10.12 10.35
N SER A 728 29.05 -11.14 11.02
CA SER A 728 28.35 -11.00 12.32
C SER A 728 29.20 -10.36 13.43
N ASN A 729 30.52 -10.31 13.28
CA ASN A 729 31.47 -9.66 14.18
C ASN A 729 31.85 -8.22 13.74
N SER A 730 31.06 -7.61 12.85
CA SER A 730 31.27 -6.29 12.25
C SER A 730 32.48 -6.16 11.33
N SER A 731 33.20 -7.23 10.99
CA SER A 731 34.37 -7.14 10.11
C SER A 731 33.99 -7.36 8.64
N PHE A 732 34.65 -6.65 7.73
CA PHE A 732 34.54 -6.91 6.29
C PHE A 732 35.93 -7.03 5.66
N SER A 733 36.03 -7.77 4.56
CA SER A 733 37.25 -7.88 3.76
C SER A 733 36.93 -8.18 2.29
N ALA A 734 37.50 -7.40 1.37
CA ALA A 734 37.35 -7.59 -0.07
C ALA A 734 38.71 -7.51 -0.77
N GLU A 735 38.94 -8.41 -1.72
CA GLU A 735 40.10 -8.32 -2.62
C GLU A 735 39.74 -7.48 -3.83
N SER A 736 40.54 -6.45 -4.12
CA SER A 736 40.31 -5.62 -5.30
C SER A 736 40.59 -6.36 -6.61
N THR A 737 39.93 -5.90 -7.68
CA THR A 737 40.32 -6.24 -9.05
C THR A 737 41.72 -5.69 -9.35
N ARG A 738 42.37 -6.22 -10.39
CA ARG A 738 43.77 -5.88 -10.69
C ARG A 738 43.96 -4.39 -11.01
N LEU A 739 44.61 -3.67 -10.11
CA LEU A 739 44.96 -2.26 -10.22
C LEU A 739 46.29 -2.04 -10.98
N ASN A 740 46.37 -0.91 -11.66
CA ASN A 740 47.61 -0.43 -12.27
C ASN A 740 48.49 0.28 -11.24
N ASN A 741 49.77 0.47 -11.58
CA ASN A 741 50.64 1.28 -10.73
C ASN A 741 50.13 2.73 -10.73
N GLY A 742 49.93 3.30 -9.55
CA GLY A 742 49.28 4.60 -9.37
C GLY A 742 48.96 4.89 -7.92
N THR A 743 48.39 6.06 -7.66
CA THR A 743 47.83 6.42 -6.36
C THR A 743 46.32 6.30 -6.44
N TYR A 744 45.71 5.68 -5.43
CA TYR A 744 44.28 5.48 -5.29
C TYR A 744 43.79 6.03 -3.95
N THR A 745 42.59 6.58 -3.94
CA THR A 745 41.84 6.94 -2.73
C THR A 745 40.74 5.91 -2.56
N ILE A 746 40.66 5.30 -1.38
CA ILE A 746 39.63 4.33 -1.01
C ILE A 746 38.60 5.05 -0.12
N THR A 747 37.33 4.88 -0.46
CA THR A 747 36.17 5.21 0.38
C THR A 747 35.29 3.98 0.50
N ALA A 748 34.41 3.96 1.50
CA ALA A 748 33.46 2.88 1.70
C ALA A 748 32.16 3.39 2.31
N THR A 749 31.03 2.86 1.89
CA THR A 749 29.70 3.03 2.51
C THR A 749 29.16 1.65 2.92
N ALA A 750 28.19 1.63 3.83
CA ALA A 750 27.46 0.43 4.24
C ALA A 750 25.98 0.64 3.96
N THR A 751 25.31 -0.42 3.50
CA THR A 751 23.86 -0.47 3.28
C THR A 751 23.30 -1.58 4.17
N ASP A 752 22.40 -1.25 5.10
CA ASP A 752 21.80 -2.22 6.00
C ASP A 752 20.75 -3.11 5.29
N ALA A 753 20.06 -3.97 6.06
CA ALA A 753 19.03 -4.85 5.55
C ALA A 753 17.73 -4.14 5.14
N ALA A 754 17.54 -2.90 5.59
CA ALA A 754 16.42 -2.04 5.23
C ALA A 754 16.75 -1.09 4.05
N GLY A 755 17.98 -1.12 3.55
CA GLY A 755 18.40 -0.35 2.38
C GLY A 755 18.97 1.04 2.72
N ASN A 756 19.10 1.41 3.99
CA ASN A 756 19.68 2.71 4.34
C ASN A 756 21.18 2.73 4.11
N VAL A 757 21.70 3.82 3.52
CA VAL A 757 23.12 3.98 3.19
C VAL A 757 23.81 4.91 4.19
N SER A 758 24.92 4.45 4.75
CA SER A 758 25.74 5.26 5.66
C SER A 758 26.47 6.41 4.97
N HIS A 759 26.95 7.35 5.79
CA HIS A 759 27.97 8.30 5.35
C HIS A 759 29.24 7.57 4.86
N ALA A 760 29.92 8.16 3.88
CA ALA A 760 31.18 7.62 3.40
C ALA A 760 32.25 7.61 4.51
N SER A 761 33.05 6.55 4.52
CA SER A 761 34.22 6.42 5.38
C SER A 761 35.24 7.54 5.13
N ILE A 762 36.11 7.76 6.11
CA ILE A 762 37.26 8.66 5.94
C ILE A 762 38.14 8.13 4.80
N ASN A 763 38.38 8.97 3.79
CA ASN A 763 39.25 8.67 2.65
C ASN A 763 40.59 8.08 3.09
N ARG A 764 40.99 6.97 2.46
CA ARG A 764 42.31 6.34 2.63
C ARG A 764 43.13 6.41 1.35
N SER A 765 44.26 7.09 1.36
CA SER A 765 45.16 7.11 0.18
C SER A 765 46.12 5.92 0.20
N ILE A 766 46.31 5.26 -0.93
CA ILE A 766 47.26 4.15 -1.09
C ILE A 766 48.03 4.29 -2.41
N ARG A 767 49.22 3.68 -2.48
CA ARG A 767 50.06 3.66 -3.70
C ARG A 767 50.35 2.24 -4.15
N ILE A 768 49.96 1.90 -5.37
CA ILE A 768 50.23 0.61 -6.00
C ILE A 768 51.56 0.67 -6.77
N LYS A 769 52.48 -0.26 -6.45
CA LYS A 769 53.75 -0.49 -7.14
C LYS A 769 53.96 -1.99 -7.41
N GLY A 770 53.09 -2.59 -8.22
CA GLY A 770 53.29 -3.97 -8.66
C GLY A 770 54.51 -4.10 -9.59
N GLN A 771 55.34 -5.12 -9.36
CA GLN A 771 56.40 -5.52 -10.31
C GLN A 771 55.76 -5.94 -11.65
N ALA A 772 56.47 -5.72 -12.76
CA ALA A 772 56.07 -6.21 -14.07
C ALA A 772 56.08 -7.75 -14.05
N ASP A 773 55.03 -8.38 -14.58
CA ASP A 773 54.95 -9.83 -14.72
C ASP A 773 56.19 -10.33 -15.49
N LYS A 774 56.97 -11.22 -14.88
CA LYS A 774 58.07 -11.90 -15.58
C LYS A 774 57.43 -12.74 -16.69
N LYS A 775 57.59 -12.30 -17.95
CA LYS A 775 57.26 -13.09 -19.14
C LYS A 775 58.01 -14.41 -19.17
#